data_AF-A0A7V0TPF8-F1
#
_entry.id   AF-A0A7V0TPF8-F1
#
_cell.length_a   1.000
_cell.length_b   1.000
_cell.length_c   1.000
_cell.angle_alpha   90.00
_cell.angle_beta   90.00
_cell.angle_gamma   90.00
#
_symmetry.space_group_name_H-M   'P 1'
#
loop_
_entity.id
_entity.type
_entity.pdbx_description
1 polymer ?
#
loop_
_entity_poly.entity_id
_entity_poly.type
_entity_poly.pdbx_seq_one_letter_code
_entity_poly.pdbx_strand_id
1 'polypeptide(L)'
;MKESVLKALVQLFAIISTLQEQNISAGIRNIVESYLRIYVSRDQLEEFLMLYDNYIASSKRAATDADSVHGRKKRSSENVKVLRICEKINESLVQEEKILVYVRLIELVNEDHRITHKEEDFLSTVADTFLFEPFETEQLKSFVLNNGKGIPDECLLTIDQSPDADDRLQRHIHRPNLEGMIIVTLVSSSQTFLFKYLGKKNLQLNAHDILPGRTYILDAGSVIRSPKIRPVYHGEVARRFFASSAGTRIFFTAENLGFSFPRSDNGIRPFLFTARSGHLIGIMGGSGTGKSTLLNLLNGNLQPDEGRVMINGIDLHREKEKLEGVIGYVPQDDLLIEELTVFENLYYNARLCFADYSHYKILRTVMRVLHDLDLEPIKHLKVGDPLNKTISGGQRKRLNIALELIRQPSILFVDEPTSGLSSMDSEMVMLLLKQLTLKGKLVIVNIHQPSSFVYKLFDKLLVLDRGGYPIYQGAPLDAVVYFKKLSAQVNADESHCPTCGNVNPEQVLQIVETRVVNQRGKLTQMRRVSPEDWYKLYKTHIEANKKPQFKKVPLPENPFRIPDRWKQFKIFSLRNLMTKWANGQYMAVNFLEAPLLALILGYFTKYITGTETDPNAYVFYGNENLPAFLLMCVIVALFIGMTVSAEEIIRDARLLNREKFLNLSRFSYLSSKVVVLLLISAVQMLTYLLVGHLILEIRAMALQHWLILFSTAVVANLIGLNISAAFRTVVTIYILIPLVLVPLILFSGAIIPFDKLHKQISSLKVVPVVGDLMASRWSYEALAVTQFRDNPFQKQFFGLDMEISEAVWVNSFLLPRLEQMVDQALRNEQPADWMLEVLNNEINKLSGDPRHPPFQGSLPLSEDNLNPGALSMYFAEIRDIYSAIQREANREKERIYEKIIAEKGGPEAFLNYRNRYANQALTDLVTQRNRVEKIQIYKNTLLRRYEPIYQIPDSRLGRAHFYAAYKRIGPWIIDTFWFNLAALWLFALVLSITLYYNVLGRIVVYFESLNRQYHFIRSQWKLQKNRYTNRLKKIRIQHGVRRIF
;
A
#
# COMPACT_ATOMS: atom_id res chain seq x y z
N MET A 1 -29.97 27.36 -13.71
CA MET A 1 -31.02 26.37 -13.37
C MET A 1 -31.04 25.34 -14.49
N LYS A 2 -31.22 24.03 -14.22
CA LYS A 2 -31.28 23.02 -15.31
C LYS A 2 -32.53 23.22 -16.16
N GLU A 3 -32.44 22.88 -17.44
CA GLU A 3 -33.54 23.01 -18.41
C GLU A 3 -34.78 22.20 -18.01
N SER A 4 -34.59 21.02 -17.41
CA SER A 4 -35.68 20.17 -16.89
C SER A 4 -36.49 20.87 -15.80
N VAL A 5 -35.82 21.56 -14.88
CA VAL A 5 -36.46 22.33 -13.79
C VAL A 5 -37.26 23.50 -14.36
N LEU A 6 -36.69 24.20 -15.34
CA LEU A 6 -37.36 25.30 -16.06
C LEU A 6 -38.60 24.83 -16.80
N LYS A 7 -38.53 23.71 -17.53
CA LYS A 7 -39.68 23.10 -18.21
C LYS A 7 -40.78 22.69 -17.22
N ALA A 8 -40.40 22.06 -16.10
CA ALA A 8 -41.32 21.69 -15.04
C ALA A 8 -42.01 22.91 -14.40
N LEU A 9 -41.23 23.97 -14.09
CA LEU A 9 -41.75 25.25 -13.58
C LEU A 9 -42.76 25.87 -14.55
N VAL A 10 -42.40 25.97 -15.83
CA VAL A 10 -43.27 26.55 -16.86
C VAL A 10 -44.57 25.75 -17.00
N GLN A 11 -44.49 24.43 -16.94
CA GLN A 11 -45.66 23.56 -16.98
C GLN A 11 -46.55 23.73 -15.74
N LEU A 12 -45.97 23.83 -14.54
CA LEU A 12 -46.72 24.04 -13.29
C LEU A 12 -47.33 25.45 -13.21
N PHE A 13 -46.61 26.47 -13.68
CA PHE A 13 -47.13 27.84 -13.80
C PHE A 13 -48.31 27.92 -14.76
N ALA A 14 -48.26 27.21 -15.89
CA ALA A 14 -49.39 27.14 -16.83
C ALA A 14 -50.62 26.50 -16.18
N ILE A 15 -50.45 25.46 -15.37
CA ILE A 15 -51.55 24.81 -14.64
C ILE A 15 -52.18 25.76 -13.61
N ILE A 16 -51.37 26.42 -12.77
CA ILE A 16 -51.89 27.42 -11.82
C ILE A 16 -52.67 28.52 -12.54
N SER A 17 -52.14 29.02 -13.66
CA SER A 17 -52.76 30.09 -14.43
C SER A 17 -54.11 29.69 -15.06
N THR A 18 -54.37 28.39 -15.24
CA THR A 18 -55.69 27.89 -15.67
C THR A 18 -56.71 27.77 -14.54
N LEU A 19 -56.27 27.78 -13.27
CA LEU A 19 -57.16 27.70 -12.10
C LEU A 19 -57.76 29.07 -11.72
N GLN A 20 -57.17 30.17 -12.18
CA GLN A 20 -57.61 31.55 -11.95
C GLN A 20 -58.63 32.03 -13.01
N GLU A 21 -59.56 32.92 -12.62
CA GLU A 21 -60.67 33.38 -13.48
C GLU A 21 -60.24 34.26 -14.67
N GLN A 22 -61.06 34.28 -15.74
CA GLN A 22 -60.72 34.66 -17.12
C GLN A 22 -60.13 36.07 -17.35
N ASN A 23 -60.17 37.00 -16.39
CA ASN A 23 -59.72 38.38 -16.56
C ASN A 23 -58.29 38.68 -16.05
N ILE A 24 -57.58 37.70 -15.47
CA ILE A 24 -56.24 37.90 -14.85
C ILE A 24 -55.09 37.37 -15.75
N SER A 25 -55.42 36.66 -16.84
CA SER A 25 -54.47 35.91 -17.70
C SER A 25 -53.35 36.74 -18.33
N ALA A 26 -53.51 38.06 -18.54
CA ALA A 26 -52.50 38.90 -19.17
C ALA A 26 -51.40 39.37 -18.19
N GLY A 27 -51.74 39.55 -16.90
CA GLY A 27 -50.78 39.93 -15.86
C GLY A 27 -49.81 38.80 -15.54
N ILE A 28 -50.32 37.58 -15.41
CA ILE A 28 -49.54 36.39 -15.04
C ILE A 28 -48.51 36.03 -16.11
N ARG A 29 -48.84 36.21 -17.38
CA ARG A 29 -47.88 35.98 -18.47
C ARG A 29 -46.69 36.93 -18.38
N ASN A 30 -46.93 38.19 -18.05
CA ASN A 30 -45.87 39.18 -17.83
C ASN A 30 -45.03 38.85 -16.58
N ILE A 31 -45.65 38.26 -15.56
CA ILE A 31 -44.97 37.77 -14.35
C ILE A 31 -44.05 36.60 -14.70
N VAL A 32 -44.57 35.60 -15.42
CA VAL A 32 -43.79 34.44 -15.89
C VAL A 32 -42.66 34.89 -16.81
N GLU A 33 -42.90 35.88 -17.69
CA GLU A 33 -41.86 36.49 -18.52
C GLU A 33 -40.77 37.19 -17.70
N SER A 34 -41.18 38.04 -16.74
CA SER A 34 -40.26 38.73 -15.83
C SER A 34 -39.41 37.74 -15.04
N TYR A 35 -40.01 36.61 -14.66
CA TYR A 35 -39.34 35.53 -13.96
C TYR A 35 -38.34 34.76 -14.85
N LEU A 36 -38.76 34.33 -16.04
CA LEU A 36 -37.92 33.57 -16.98
C LEU A 36 -36.73 34.38 -17.50
N ARG A 37 -36.88 35.71 -17.63
CA ARG A 37 -35.77 36.62 -18.01
C ARG A 37 -34.55 36.54 -17.09
N ILE A 38 -34.74 36.07 -15.85
CA ILE A 38 -33.64 35.91 -14.87
C ILE A 38 -32.78 34.68 -15.19
N TYR A 39 -33.37 33.64 -15.80
CA TYR A 39 -32.75 32.32 -15.91
C TYR A 39 -32.40 31.91 -17.34
N VAL A 40 -32.93 32.60 -18.34
CA VAL A 40 -32.91 32.17 -19.73
C VAL A 40 -32.49 33.34 -20.64
N SER A 41 -31.76 33.06 -21.72
CA SER A 41 -31.37 34.09 -22.70
C SER A 41 -32.59 34.67 -23.42
N ARG A 42 -32.44 35.82 -24.08
CA ARG A 42 -33.55 36.48 -24.77
C ARG A 42 -34.17 35.61 -25.87
N ASP A 43 -33.37 34.84 -26.59
CA ASP A 43 -33.83 33.94 -27.65
C ASP A 43 -34.57 32.72 -27.09
N GLN A 44 -34.06 32.15 -26.00
CA GLN A 44 -34.70 31.02 -25.33
C GLN A 44 -35.96 31.44 -24.54
N LEU A 45 -36.04 32.70 -24.09
CA LEU A 45 -37.21 33.24 -23.39
C LEU A 45 -38.46 33.13 -24.26
N GLU A 46 -38.36 33.45 -25.55
CA GLU A 46 -39.48 33.31 -26.48
C GLU A 46 -39.89 31.84 -26.63
N GLU A 47 -38.93 30.92 -26.71
CA GLU A 47 -39.20 29.47 -26.77
C GLU A 47 -39.94 28.97 -25.53
N PHE A 48 -39.51 29.38 -24.33
CA PHE A 48 -40.16 29.01 -23.07
C PHE A 48 -41.53 29.67 -22.87
N LEU A 49 -41.73 30.89 -23.37
CA LEU A 49 -43.05 31.53 -23.38
C LEU A 49 -44.01 30.85 -24.37
N MET A 50 -43.52 30.43 -25.55
CA MET A 50 -44.31 29.60 -26.46
C MET A 50 -44.67 28.25 -25.83
N LEU A 51 -43.73 27.63 -25.10
CA LEU A 51 -43.97 26.40 -24.36
C LEU A 51 -45.05 26.59 -23.28
N TYR A 52 -44.99 27.70 -22.54
CA TYR A 52 -45.99 28.11 -21.55
C TYR A 52 -47.38 28.28 -22.19
N ASP A 53 -47.46 29.07 -23.27
CA ASP A 53 -48.71 29.35 -23.99
C ASP A 53 -49.32 28.05 -24.57
N ASN A 54 -48.47 27.13 -25.07
CA ASN A 54 -48.88 25.80 -25.53
C ASN A 54 -49.44 24.94 -24.38
N TYR A 55 -48.84 24.98 -23.18
CA TYR A 55 -49.37 24.26 -22.02
C TYR A 55 -50.72 24.83 -21.58
N ILE A 56 -50.91 26.14 -21.59
CA ILE A 56 -52.22 26.77 -21.34
C ILE A 56 -53.24 26.34 -22.39
N ALA A 57 -52.88 26.39 -23.68
CA ALA A 57 -53.78 26.00 -24.77
C ALA A 57 -54.18 24.51 -24.69
N SER A 58 -53.24 23.63 -24.35
CA SER A 58 -53.50 22.20 -24.14
C SER A 58 -54.42 21.96 -22.93
N SER A 59 -54.22 22.71 -21.85
CA SER A 59 -55.02 22.61 -20.63
C SER A 59 -56.44 23.16 -20.83
N LYS A 60 -56.59 24.24 -21.63
CA LYS A 60 -57.90 24.78 -22.04
C LYS A 60 -58.63 23.88 -23.04
N ARG A 61 -57.93 23.31 -24.04
CA ARG A 61 -58.54 22.35 -25.00
C ARG A 61 -59.10 21.11 -24.30
N ALA A 62 -58.35 20.59 -23.32
CA ALA A 62 -58.79 19.49 -22.48
C ALA A 62 -59.99 19.83 -21.57
N ALA A 63 -60.23 21.11 -21.30
CA ALA A 63 -61.42 21.59 -20.59
C ALA A 63 -62.63 21.74 -21.52
N THR A 64 -62.42 22.17 -22.78
CA THR A 64 -63.49 22.35 -23.78
C THR A 64 -64.00 21.05 -24.42
N ASP A 65 -63.19 19.98 -24.52
CA ASP A 65 -63.65 18.66 -25.00
C ASP A 65 -64.54 17.91 -23.99
N ALA A 66 -64.77 18.47 -22.80
CA ALA A 66 -65.42 17.83 -21.66
C ALA A 66 -66.80 18.42 -21.30
N ASP A 67 -67.45 19.13 -22.23
CA ASP A 67 -68.78 19.75 -22.02
C ASP A 67 -69.97 18.86 -22.41
N SER A 68 -69.75 17.57 -22.68
CA SER A 68 -70.83 16.57 -22.76
C SER A 68 -70.93 15.72 -21.48
N VAL A 69 -71.89 16.12 -20.63
CA VAL A 69 -72.63 15.29 -19.64
C VAL A 69 -71.89 14.84 -18.35
N HIS A 70 -72.50 15.22 -17.20
CA HIS A 70 -72.30 14.77 -15.79
C HIS A 70 -71.25 15.48 -14.89
N GLY A 71 -71.72 16.52 -14.19
CA GLY A 71 -70.99 17.41 -13.28
C GLY A 71 -70.74 16.97 -11.83
N ARG A 72 -70.68 15.67 -11.50
CA ARG A 72 -70.27 15.22 -10.13
C ARG A 72 -69.13 14.20 -10.07
N LYS A 73 -68.76 13.55 -11.18
CA LYS A 73 -67.53 12.73 -11.30
C LYS A 73 -66.29 13.53 -11.77
N LYS A 74 -66.43 14.85 -11.95
CA LYS A 74 -65.43 15.74 -12.60
C LYS A 74 -64.25 16.11 -11.68
N ARG A 75 -64.48 16.28 -10.37
CA ARG A 75 -63.43 16.71 -9.40
C ARG A 75 -62.26 15.74 -9.28
N SER A 76 -62.49 14.44 -9.47
CA SER A 76 -61.43 13.43 -9.41
C SER A 76 -60.58 13.37 -10.68
N SER A 77 -61.03 13.87 -11.83
CA SER A 77 -60.31 13.76 -13.11
C SER A 77 -59.26 14.85 -13.31
N GLU A 78 -59.56 16.08 -12.88
CA GLU A 78 -58.62 17.22 -12.97
C GLU A 78 -57.45 17.05 -11.99
N ASN A 79 -57.73 16.70 -10.73
CA ASN A 79 -56.68 16.41 -9.74
C ASN A 79 -55.81 15.21 -10.14
N VAL A 80 -56.38 14.16 -10.76
CA VAL A 80 -55.61 12.99 -11.23
C VAL A 80 -54.64 13.33 -12.38
N LYS A 81 -54.98 14.30 -13.25
CA LYS A 81 -54.08 14.75 -14.32
C LYS A 81 -52.94 15.61 -13.76
N VAL A 82 -53.25 16.51 -12.83
CA VAL A 82 -52.23 17.31 -12.11
C VAL A 82 -51.27 16.39 -11.36
N LEU A 83 -51.79 15.37 -10.68
CA LEU A 83 -51.00 14.36 -9.97
C LEU A 83 -50.03 13.62 -10.92
N ARG A 84 -50.48 13.14 -12.09
CA ARG A 84 -49.58 12.48 -13.06
C ARG A 84 -48.47 13.39 -13.59
N ILE A 85 -48.78 14.66 -13.81
CA ILE A 85 -47.77 15.64 -14.25
C ILE A 85 -46.77 15.88 -13.12
N CYS A 86 -47.25 16.03 -11.89
CA CYS A 86 -46.41 16.20 -10.71
C CYS A 86 -45.56 14.94 -10.44
N GLU A 87 -46.08 13.73 -10.61
CA GLU A 87 -45.31 12.47 -10.49
C GLU A 87 -44.19 12.39 -11.53
N LYS A 88 -44.48 12.70 -12.79
CA LYS A 88 -43.47 12.72 -13.86
C LYS A 88 -42.40 13.78 -13.61
N ILE A 89 -42.77 14.91 -13.05
CA ILE A 89 -41.84 15.96 -12.63
C ILE A 89 -41.00 15.46 -11.42
N ASN A 90 -41.63 14.81 -10.44
CA ASN A 90 -41.02 14.29 -9.22
C ASN A 90 -39.89 13.28 -9.51
N GLU A 91 -40.06 12.42 -10.53
CA GLU A 91 -39.01 11.48 -10.98
C GLU A 91 -37.78 12.17 -11.58
N SER A 92 -37.94 13.38 -12.12
CA SER A 92 -36.89 14.11 -12.84
C SER A 92 -36.11 15.11 -11.99
N LEU A 93 -36.59 15.41 -10.78
CA LEU A 93 -36.08 16.47 -9.91
C LEU A 93 -35.43 15.92 -8.64
N VAL A 94 -34.28 16.48 -8.27
CA VAL A 94 -33.63 16.24 -6.97
C VAL A 94 -34.32 17.07 -5.89
N GLN A 95 -34.26 16.67 -4.61
CA GLN A 95 -34.96 17.34 -3.50
C GLN A 95 -34.75 18.87 -3.43
N GLU A 96 -33.53 19.35 -3.64
CA GLU A 96 -33.21 20.80 -3.70
C GLU A 96 -33.98 21.51 -4.82
N GLU A 97 -34.09 20.87 -5.99
CA GLU A 97 -34.82 21.39 -7.15
C GLU A 97 -36.33 21.39 -6.90
N LYS A 98 -36.86 20.39 -6.18
CA LYS A 98 -38.26 20.34 -5.75
C LYS A 98 -38.60 21.49 -4.81
N ILE A 99 -37.74 21.76 -3.82
CA ILE A 99 -37.92 22.89 -2.88
C ILE A 99 -37.92 24.21 -3.64
N LEU A 100 -36.98 24.39 -4.57
CA LEU A 100 -36.93 25.58 -5.41
C LEU A 100 -38.22 25.73 -6.22
N VAL A 101 -38.69 24.67 -6.88
CA VAL A 101 -39.94 24.71 -7.66
C VAL A 101 -41.11 25.10 -6.76
N TYR A 102 -41.22 24.48 -5.59
CA TYR A 102 -42.31 24.72 -4.65
C TYR A 102 -42.33 26.15 -4.09
N VAL A 103 -41.18 26.66 -3.64
CA VAL A 103 -41.02 28.05 -3.17
C VAL A 103 -41.48 29.04 -4.24
N ARG A 104 -41.16 28.77 -5.51
CA ARG A 104 -41.53 29.64 -6.63
C ARG A 104 -43.01 29.58 -6.97
N LEU A 105 -43.66 28.42 -6.80
CA LEU A 105 -45.11 28.32 -6.92
C LEU A 105 -45.82 29.13 -5.82
N ILE A 106 -45.32 29.08 -4.58
CA ILE A 106 -45.88 29.88 -3.48
C ILE A 106 -45.72 31.38 -3.75
N GLU A 107 -44.55 31.81 -4.26
CA GLU A 107 -44.33 33.22 -4.63
C GLU A 107 -45.28 33.69 -5.73
N LEU A 108 -45.53 32.87 -6.75
CA LEU A 108 -46.47 33.18 -7.84
C LEU A 108 -47.90 33.34 -7.31
N VAL A 109 -48.34 32.43 -6.43
CA VAL A 109 -49.68 32.47 -5.84
C VAL A 109 -49.86 33.66 -4.88
N ASN A 110 -48.79 34.12 -4.23
CA ASN A 110 -48.84 35.19 -3.25
C ASN A 110 -48.68 36.61 -3.82
N GLU A 111 -48.55 36.76 -5.15
CA GLU A 111 -48.29 38.06 -5.76
C GLU A 111 -49.46 39.05 -5.58
N ASP A 112 -50.71 38.56 -5.62
CA ASP A 112 -51.92 39.38 -5.39
C ASP A 112 -52.28 39.53 -3.89
N HIS A 113 -51.41 39.05 -2.98
CA HIS A 113 -51.61 39.06 -1.52
C HIS A 113 -52.90 38.37 -1.03
N ARG A 114 -53.51 37.51 -1.86
CA ARG A 114 -54.71 36.71 -1.53
C ARG A 114 -54.60 35.34 -2.18
N ILE A 115 -54.57 34.28 -1.37
CA ILE A 115 -54.54 32.89 -1.83
C ILE A 115 -55.99 32.37 -1.85
N THR A 116 -56.46 31.90 -3.00
CA THR A 116 -57.78 31.27 -3.14
C THR A 116 -57.75 29.82 -2.65
N HIS A 117 -58.90 29.29 -2.23
CA HIS A 117 -59.00 27.90 -1.74
C HIS A 117 -58.54 26.86 -2.80
N LYS A 118 -58.70 27.17 -4.10
CA LYS A 118 -58.25 26.30 -5.19
C LYS A 118 -56.73 26.28 -5.32
N GLU A 119 -56.06 27.40 -5.07
CA GLU A 119 -54.60 27.48 -5.11
C GLU A 119 -53.97 26.81 -3.90
N GLU A 120 -54.61 26.93 -2.73
CA GLU A 120 -54.18 26.23 -1.52
C GLU A 120 -54.26 24.70 -1.68
N ASP A 121 -55.37 24.18 -2.24
CA ASP A 121 -55.55 22.76 -2.55
C ASP A 121 -54.52 22.27 -3.62
N PHE A 122 -54.13 23.14 -4.55
CA PHE A 122 -53.08 22.83 -5.53
C PHE A 122 -51.70 22.76 -4.86
N LEU A 123 -51.35 23.74 -4.03
CA LEU A 123 -50.08 23.76 -3.31
C LEU A 123 -49.93 22.57 -2.33
N SER A 124 -51.01 22.11 -1.70
CA SER A 124 -50.97 20.89 -0.88
C SER A 124 -50.74 19.65 -1.75
N THR A 125 -51.46 19.53 -2.88
CA THR A 125 -51.30 18.39 -3.81
C THR A 125 -49.87 18.28 -4.36
N VAL A 126 -49.24 19.41 -4.69
CA VAL A 126 -47.84 19.43 -5.15
C VAL A 126 -46.88 19.02 -4.04
N ALA A 127 -47.09 19.50 -2.81
CA ALA A 127 -46.26 19.13 -1.66
C ALA A 127 -46.33 17.63 -1.35
N ASP A 128 -47.53 17.06 -1.37
CA ASP A 128 -47.75 15.63 -1.15
C ASP A 128 -47.07 14.79 -2.25
N THR A 129 -47.18 15.23 -3.51
CA THR A 129 -46.56 14.51 -4.64
C THR A 129 -45.03 14.58 -4.60
N PHE A 130 -44.47 15.71 -4.15
CA PHE A 130 -43.03 15.88 -3.96
C PHE A 130 -42.49 15.19 -2.70
N LEU A 131 -43.38 14.59 -1.89
CA LEU A 131 -43.07 13.87 -0.67
C LEU A 131 -42.40 14.78 0.39
N PHE A 132 -42.87 16.02 0.54
CA PHE A 132 -42.44 16.88 1.64
C PHE A 132 -43.07 16.46 2.96
N GLU A 133 -42.33 16.58 4.06
CA GLU A 133 -42.93 16.39 5.38
C GLU A 133 -43.90 17.53 5.71
N PRO A 134 -45.00 17.29 6.46
CA PRO A 134 -45.97 18.33 6.80
C PRO A 134 -45.34 19.57 7.45
N PHE A 135 -44.34 19.35 8.31
CA PHE A 135 -43.56 20.42 8.94
C PHE A 135 -42.77 21.25 7.92
N GLU A 136 -42.15 20.60 6.94
CA GLU A 136 -41.38 21.26 5.88
C GLU A 136 -42.29 22.13 5.00
N THR A 137 -43.47 21.61 4.64
CA THR A 137 -44.47 22.36 3.86
C THR A 137 -44.92 23.63 4.59
N GLU A 138 -45.26 23.53 5.88
CA GLU A 138 -45.62 24.69 6.72
C GLU A 138 -44.46 25.67 6.88
N GLN A 139 -43.23 25.17 7.05
CA GLN A 139 -42.03 26.00 7.14
C GLN A 139 -41.81 26.81 5.85
N LEU A 140 -41.90 26.17 4.68
CA LEU A 140 -41.72 26.84 3.38
C LEU A 140 -42.81 27.89 3.14
N LYS A 141 -44.08 27.56 3.41
CA LYS A 141 -45.20 28.51 3.31
C LYS A 141 -45.02 29.69 4.26
N SER A 142 -44.74 29.43 5.54
CA SER A 142 -44.53 30.48 6.55
C SER A 142 -43.34 31.37 6.23
N PHE A 143 -42.27 30.82 5.65
CA PHE A 143 -41.09 31.61 5.25
C PHE A 143 -41.41 32.57 4.11
N VAL A 144 -42.09 32.09 3.07
CA VAL A 144 -42.41 32.89 1.87
C VAL A 144 -43.49 33.93 2.17
N LEU A 145 -44.60 33.51 2.81
CA LEU A 145 -45.80 34.34 3.04
C LEU A 145 -45.63 35.28 4.24
N ASN A 146 -45.19 34.75 5.37
CA ASN A 146 -45.21 35.46 6.67
C ASN A 146 -43.83 35.97 7.10
N ASN A 147 -42.86 36.00 6.18
CA ASN A 147 -41.46 36.36 6.47
C ASN A 147 -40.85 35.53 7.62
N GLY A 148 -41.26 34.28 7.75
CA GLY A 148 -40.76 33.36 8.79
C GLY A 148 -41.45 33.45 10.15
N LYS A 149 -42.49 34.29 10.32
CA LYS A 149 -43.33 34.25 11.53
C LYS A 149 -44.09 32.92 11.59
N GLY A 150 -43.94 32.20 12.70
CA GLY A 150 -44.55 30.86 12.92
C GLY A 150 -43.58 29.69 12.74
N ILE A 151 -42.36 29.94 12.23
CA ILE A 151 -41.30 28.93 12.16
C ILE A 151 -40.61 28.83 13.54
N PRO A 152 -40.28 27.63 14.05
CA PRO A 152 -39.50 27.49 15.27
C PRO A 152 -38.19 28.27 15.21
N ASP A 153 -37.80 28.93 16.30
CA ASP A 153 -36.58 29.77 16.35
C ASP A 153 -35.30 28.97 16.06
N GLU A 154 -35.32 27.65 16.28
CA GLU A 154 -34.23 26.73 15.92
C GLU A 154 -34.05 26.54 14.41
N CYS A 155 -35.00 26.96 13.58
CA CYS A 155 -34.96 26.86 12.12
C CYS A 155 -34.78 28.23 11.47
N LEU A 156 -34.60 29.29 12.25
CA LEU A 156 -34.46 30.68 11.78
C LEU A 156 -33.10 31.26 12.18
N LEU A 157 -32.57 32.17 11.36
CA LEU A 157 -31.39 32.98 11.64
C LEU A 157 -31.64 34.39 11.14
N THR A 158 -31.44 35.39 12.00
CA THR A 158 -31.53 36.80 11.63
C THR A 158 -30.16 37.45 11.51
N ILE A 159 -30.03 38.35 10.53
CA ILE A 159 -28.83 39.16 10.30
C ILE A 159 -29.27 40.61 10.19
N ASP A 160 -28.89 41.44 11.16
CA ASP A 160 -29.29 42.85 11.25
C ASP A 160 -28.19 43.70 11.93
N GLN A 161 -28.50 44.98 12.12
CA GLN A 161 -27.62 45.96 12.77
C GLN A 161 -27.70 45.94 14.31
N SER A 162 -28.68 45.24 14.91
CA SER A 162 -28.83 45.21 16.37
C SER A 162 -27.71 44.39 17.00
N PRO A 163 -27.00 44.90 18.02
CA PRO A 163 -26.00 44.11 18.75
C PRO A 163 -26.65 43.08 19.69
N ASP A 164 -27.87 43.34 20.14
CA ASP A 164 -28.68 42.43 20.94
C ASP A 164 -29.61 41.65 20.02
N ALA A 165 -29.54 40.32 20.09
CA ALA A 165 -30.57 39.47 19.49
C ALA A 165 -31.90 39.83 20.17
N ASP A 166 -32.97 39.96 19.39
CA ASP A 166 -34.32 39.94 19.96
C ASP A 166 -34.40 38.72 20.90
N ASP A 167 -34.77 38.88 22.18
CA ASP A 167 -34.67 37.85 23.25
C ASP A 167 -35.37 36.51 22.90
N ARG A 168 -36.11 36.48 21.79
CA ARG A 168 -36.82 35.34 21.22
C ARG A 168 -35.97 34.48 20.25
N LEU A 169 -34.91 35.00 19.62
CA LEU A 169 -34.18 34.31 18.54
C LEU A 169 -32.80 33.78 18.99
N GLN A 170 -32.64 32.46 19.08
CA GLN A 170 -31.38 31.83 19.52
C GLN A 170 -30.19 32.02 18.56
N ARG A 171 -30.43 32.34 17.28
CA ARG A 171 -29.39 32.43 16.25
C ARG A 171 -29.42 33.80 15.55
N HIS A 172 -28.35 34.57 15.75
CA HIS A 172 -28.20 35.93 15.22
C HIS A 172 -26.77 36.21 14.70
N ILE A 173 -26.66 37.01 13.63
CA ILE A 173 -25.41 37.56 13.11
C ILE A 173 -25.49 39.08 13.07
N HIS A 174 -24.72 39.73 13.94
CA HIS A 174 -24.57 41.20 13.92
C HIS A 174 -23.78 41.68 12.70
N ARG A 175 -24.33 42.67 11.99
CA ARG A 175 -23.71 43.38 10.88
C ARG A 175 -23.89 44.90 11.00
N PRO A 176 -22.84 45.64 11.41
CA PRO A 176 -22.91 47.09 11.46
C PRO A 176 -23.16 47.64 10.04
N ASN A 177 -24.02 48.66 9.94
CA ASN A 177 -24.43 49.35 8.70
C ASN A 177 -25.37 48.57 7.76
N LEU A 178 -25.94 47.44 8.19
CA LEU A 178 -27.00 46.75 7.44
C LEU A 178 -28.35 47.44 7.67
N GLU A 179 -28.87 48.15 6.68
CA GLU A 179 -30.21 48.74 6.74
C GLU A 179 -31.27 47.69 6.38
N GLY A 180 -32.08 47.31 7.37
CA GLY A 180 -33.07 46.23 7.29
C GLY A 180 -32.59 44.95 7.97
N MET A 181 -33.22 43.83 7.65
CA MET A 181 -32.81 42.51 8.15
C MET A 181 -32.76 41.47 7.02
N ILE A 182 -31.82 40.54 7.12
CA ILE A 182 -31.83 39.31 6.31
C ILE A 182 -32.31 38.19 7.21
N ILE A 183 -33.37 37.50 6.77
CA ILE A 183 -33.88 36.31 7.44
C ILE A 183 -33.41 35.11 6.65
N VAL A 184 -32.86 34.11 7.33
CA VAL A 184 -32.45 32.83 6.74
C VAL A 184 -33.20 31.70 7.44
N THR A 185 -33.63 30.70 6.69
CA THR A 185 -34.13 29.43 7.23
C THR A 185 -33.38 28.24 6.61
N LEU A 186 -33.25 27.16 7.37
CA LEU A 186 -32.66 25.90 6.92
C LEU A 186 -33.77 24.88 6.69
N VAL A 187 -33.84 24.36 5.46
CA VAL A 187 -34.71 23.25 5.12
C VAL A 187 -33.98 21.94 5.41
N SER A 188 -34.47 21.17 6.38
CA SER A 188 -33.76 20.00 6.94
C SER A 188 -33.59 18.85 5.93
N SER A 189 -34.55 18.65 5.03
CA SER A 189 -34.58 17.53 4.07
C SER A 189 -33.42 17.60 3.07
N SER A 190 -33.06 18.81 2.63
CA SER A 190 -32.05 19.07 1.60
C SER A 190 -30.82 19.82 2.11
N GLN A 191 -30.82 20.25 3.38
CA GLN A 191 -29.83 21.17 3.95
C GLN A 191 -29.66 22.48 3.18
N THR A 192 -30.72 22.94 2.50
CA THR A 192 -30.71 24.17 1.72
C THR A 192 -31.01 25.38 2.61
N PHE A 193 -30.23 26.45 2.45
CA PHE A 193 -30.49 27.73 3.10
C PHE A 193 -31.32 28.62 2.18
N LEU A 194 -32.51 28.99 2.64
CA LEU A 194 -33.35 30.00 2.00
C LEU A 194 -33.17 31.31 2.75
N PHE A 195 -33.00 32.41 2.02
CA PHE A 195 -32.90 33.74 2.63
C PHE A 195 -33.79 34.76 1.93
N LYS A 196 -34.21 35.76 2.70
CA LYS A 196 -35.04 36.88 2.28
C LYS A 196 -34.45 38.18 2.83
N TYR A 197 -34.31 39.19 1.99
CA TYR A 197 -33.85 40.51 2.43
C TYR A 197 -35.03 41.46 2.60
N LEU A 198 -35.15 42.05 3.79
CA LEU A 198 -36.20 42.99 4.17
C LEU A 198 -35.55 44.34 4.48
N GLY A 199 -35.15 45.06 3.44
CA GLY A 199 -34.59 46.40 3.56
C GLY A 199 -34.69 47.19 2.27
N LYS A 200 -34.23 48.45 2.30
CA LYS A 200 -34.40 49.41 1.20
C LYS A 200 -33.15 49.59 0.33
N LYS A 201 -31.99 49.08 0.74
CA LYS A 201 -30.72 49.26 0.02
C LYS A 201 -30.41 48.09 -0.89
N ASN A 202 -29.72 48.35 -1.99
CA ASN A 202 -29.28 47.28 -2.89
C ASN A 202 -28.21 46.42 -2.20
N LEU A 203 -28.55 45.16 -1.99
CA LEU A 203 -27.62 44.09 -1.67
C LEU A 203 -27.36 43.27 -2.93
N GLN A 204 -26.19 42.65 -3.00
CA GLN A 204 -25.83 41.76 -4.10
C GLN A 204 -25.54 40.35 -3.60
N LEU A 205 -26.09 39.34 -4.29
CA LEU A 205 -25.76 37.93 -4.15
C LEU A 205 -24.90 37.54 -5.36
N ASN A 206 -23.64 37.15 -5.14
CA ASN A 206 -22.74 36.71 -6.22
C ASN A 206 -22.69 37.68 -7.43
N ALA A 207 -22.70 38.99 -7.15
CA ALA A 207 -22.73 40.11 -8.10
C ALA A 207 -24.08 40.42 -8.81
N HIS A 208 -25.16 39.75 -8.44
CA HIS A 208 -26.53 40.07 -8.90
C HIS A 208 -27.29 40.82 -7.82
N ASP A 209 -28.06 41.84 -8.19
CA ASP A 209 -28.86 42.60 -7.24
C ASP A 209 -29.99 41.73 -6.64
N ILE A 210 -30.14 41.83 -5.33
CA ILE A 210 -31.17 41.15 -4.54
C ILE A 210 -32.39 42.06 -4.49
N LEU A 211 -33.52 41.57 -4.97
CA LEU A 211 -34.80 42.27 -4.85
C LEU A 211 -35.35 42.09 -3.43
N PRO A 212 -35.64 43.18 -2.69
CA PRO A 212 -36.24 43.08 -1.37
C PRO A 212 -37.56 42.29 -1.40
N GLY A 213 -37.77 41.45 -0.38
CA GLY A 213 -38.99 40.66 -0.26
C GLY A 213 -39.08 39.41 -1.15
N ARG A 214 -38.08 39.11 -1.99
CA ARG A 214 -37.99 37.83 -2.72
C ARG A 214 -37.14 36.79 -1.98
N THR A 215 -37.47 35.52 -2.18
CA THR A 215 -36.75 34.39 -1.61
C THR A 215 -35.63 33.94 -2.53
N TYR A 216 -34.44 33.74 -1.97
CA TYR A 216 -33.25 33.30 -2.67
C TYR A 216 -32.64 32.09 -1.97
N ILE A 217 -32.00 31.21 -2.74
CA ILE A 217 -31.17 30.14 -2.19
C ILE A 217 -29.77 30.70 -1.94
N LEU A 218 -29.20 30.38 -0.79
CA LEU A 218 -27.80 30.66 -0.48
C LEU A 218 -26.98 29.39 -0.70
N ASP A 219 -26.37 29.26 -1.89
CA ASP A 219 -25.55 28.10 -2.24
C ASP A 219 -24.16 28.14 -1.59
N ALA A 220 -23.49 26.98 -1.52
CA ALA A 220 -22.12 26.88 -1.05
C ALA A 220 -21.15 27.78 -1.85
N GLY A 221 -20.42 28.64 -1.14
CA GLY A 221 -19.53 29.64 -1.75
C GLY A 221 -20.20 30.97 -2.11
N SER A 222 -21.52 31.08 -1.89
CA SER A 222 -22.24 32.34 -2.11
C SER A 222 -21.93 33.40 -1.06
N VAL A 223 -21.95 34.65 -1.49
CA VAL A 223 -21.69 35.82 -0.64
C VAL A 223 -22.72 36.90 -0.88
N ILE A 224 -23.31 37.39 0.20
CA ILE A 224 -24.17 38.58 0.21
C ILE A 224 -23.29 39.79 0.58
N ARG A 225 -23.30 40.83 -0.26
CA ARG A 225 -22.46 42.02 -0.09
C ARG A 225 -23.20 43.32 -0.38
N SER A 226 -22.70 44.40 0.19
CA SER A 226 -23.01 45.79 -0.18
C SER A 226 -21.79 46.66 0.13
N PRO A 227 -21.58 47.80 -0.57
CA PRO A 227 -20.38 48.63 -0.41
C PRO A 227 -20.08 49.07 1.04
N LYS A 228 -21.09 49.11 1.92
CA LYS A 228 -20.97 49.61 3.29
C LYS A 228 -21.07 48.53 4.38
N ILE A 229 -21.32 47.26 4.01
CA ILE A 229 -21.48 46.16 4.98
C ILE A 229 -20.35 45.14 4.82
N ARG A 230 -19.94 44.54 5.94
CA ARG A 230 -19.07 43.37 5.91
C ARG A 230 -19.81 42.21 5.21
N PRO A 231 -19.21 41.54 4.22
CA PRO A 231 -19.87 40.46 3.50
C PRO A 231 -20.39 39.36 4.42
N VAL A 232 -21.53 38.78 4.07
CA VAL A 232 -22.10 37.60 4.73
C VAL A 232 -21.82 36.40 3.84
N TYR A 233 -21.03 35.47 4.36
CA TYR A 233 -20.64 34.26 3.65
C TYR A 233 -21.61 33.12 3.98
N HIS A 234 -21.92 32.29 3.00
CA HIS A 234 -22.67 31.04 3.20
C HIS A 234 -22.09 30.20 4.36
N GLY A 235 -20.76 30.04 4.43
CA GLY A 235 -20.12 29.26 5.49
C GLY A 235 -20.36 29.81 6.90
N GLU A 236 -20.56 31.13 7.05
CA GLU A 236 -20.86 31.75 8.34
C GLU A 236 -22.31 31.48 8.76
N VAL A 237 -23.24 31.57 7.82
CA VAL A 237 -24.67 31.25 8.00
C VAL A 237 -24.81 29.78 8.38
N ALA A 238 -24.27 28.87 7.56
CA ALA A 238 -24.35 27.43 7.79
C ALA A 238 -23.80 27.03 9.16
N ARG A 239 -22.69 27.64 9.58
CA ARG A 239 -22.09 27.41 10.89
C ARG A 239 -23.04 27.74 12.04
N ARG A 240 -23.83 28.81 11.95
CA ARG A 240 -24.78 29.20 13.01
C ARG A 240 -25.90 28.18 13.14
N PHE A 241 -26.36 27.63 12.02
CA PHE A 241 -27.36 26.56 12.02
C PHE A 241 -26.82 25.24 12.60
N PHE A 242 -25.63 24.81 12.16
CA PHE A 242 -25.05 23.54 12.61
C PHE A 242 -24.28 23.62 13.94
N ALA A 243 -24.24 24.80 14.57
CA ALA A 243 -23.54 25.01 15.84
C ALA A 243 -24.15 24.20 17.00
N SER A 244 -25.47 23.96 17.00
CA SER A 244 -26.18 23.25 18.08
C SER A 244 -26.23 21.74 17.89
N SER A 245 -26.09 21.22 16.67
CA SER A 245 -26.22 19.79 16.35
C SER A 245 -24.90 19.01 16.33
N ALA A 246 -23.77 19.70 16.28
CA ALA A 246 -22.46 19.05 16.30
C ALA A 246 -22.04 18.75 17.75
N GLY A 247 -21.64 17.50 18.02
CA GLY A 247 -21.09 17.07 19.31
C GLY A 247 -19.81 17.81 19.72
N THR A 248 -18.89 17.15 20.43
CA THR A 248 -17.63 17.75 20.88
C THR A 248 -16.82 18.32 19.70
N ARG A 249 -16.61 19.66 19.72
CA ARG A 249 -15.91 20.39 18.67
C ARG A 249 -14.40 20.18 18.76
N ILE A 250 -13.75 20.11 17.59
CA ILE A 250 -12.30 20.14 17.50
C ILE A 250 -11.78 21.57 17.45
N PHE A 251 -10.76 21.83 18.25
CA PHE A 251 -9.88 22.99 18.22
C PHE A 251 -8.47 22.51 17.88
N PHE A 252 -7.98 22.95 16.73
CA PHE A 252 -6.66 22.60 16.22
C PHE A 252 -5.77 23.85 16.27
N THR A 253 -4.64 23.76 16.96
CA THR A 253 -3.71 24.88 17.18
C THR A 253 -2.29 24.45 16.90
N ALA A 254 -1.61 25.12 15.97
CA ALA A 254 -0.18 25.03 15.78
C ALA A 254 0.47 26.31 16.34
N GLU A 255 1.34 26.15 17.34
CA GLU A 255 1.97 27.25 18.07
C GLU A 255 3.45 27.32 17.71
N ASN A 256 3.88 28.46 17.16
CA ASN A 256 5.27 28.74 16.77
C ASN A 256 5.92 27.59 15.97
N LEU A 257 5.17 27.02 15.02
CA LEU A 257 5.55 25.78 14.34
C LEU A 257 6.67 26.01 13.33
N GLY A 258 7.89 25.60 13.67
CA GLY A 258 9.09 25.71 12.84
C GLY A 258 9.71 24.36 12.50
N PHE A 259 10.28 24.25 11.30
CA PHE A 259 11.00 23.06 10.84
C PHE A 259 12.08 23.43 9.83
N SER A 260 13.20 22.72 9.81
CA SER A 260 14.29 22.90 8.84
C SER A 260 14.85 21.55 8.41
N PHE A 261 15.12 21.41 7.11
CA PHE A 261 15.68 20.16 6.59
C PHE A 261 17.14 20.00 7.04
N PRO A 262 17.59 18.77 7.37
CA PRO A 262 18.99 18.54 7.72
C PRO A 262 19.92 19.04 6.61
N ARG A 263 20.86 19.93 6.97
CA ARG A 263 21.85 20.54 6.05
C ARG A 263 21.27 21.44 4.95
N SER A 264 20.10 22.05 5.19
CA SER A 264 19.51 23.05 4.29
C SER A 264 18.90 24.22 5.08
N ASP A 265 19.00 25.43 4.54
CA ASP A 265 18.30 26.61 5.07
C ASP A 265 16.80 26.65 4.71
N ASN A 266 16.34 25.65 3.95
CA ASN A 266 14.93 25.47 3.60
C ASN A 266 14.17 24.77 4.72
N GLY A 267 12.95 25.20 4.96
CA GLY A 267 12.14 24.73 6.06
C GLY A 267 10.76 25.38 6.06
N ILE A 268 10.04 25.26 7.17
CA ILE A 268 8.85 26.06 7.47
C ILE A 268 9.23 27.05 8.59
N ARG A 269 8.99 28.34 8.36
CA ARG A 269 9.26 29.35 9.38
C ARG A 269 8.18 29.37 10.47
N PRO A 270 8.52 29.69 11.73
CA PRO A 270 7.59 29.64 12.84
C PRO A 270 6.36 30.52 12.67
N PHE A 271 5.18 29.96 12.87
CA PHE A 271 3.91 30.70 12.78
C PHE A 271 2.83 30.14 13.71
N LEU A 272 1.87 30.98 14.05
CA LEU A 272 0.65 30.64 14.78
C LEU A 272 -0.49 30.34 13.81
N PHE A 273 -1.10 29.16 13.94
CA PHE A 273 -2.26 28.77 13.16
C PHE A 273 -3.34 28.11 14.02
N THR A 274 -4.56 28.61 13.89
CA THR A 274 -5.74 28.07 14.57
C THR A 274 -6.82 27.67 13.59
N ALA A 275 -7.43 26.51 13.84
CA ALA A 275 -8.52 25.93 13.09
C ALA A 275 -9.52 25.25 14.04
N ARG A 276 -10.74 25.04 13.55
CA ARG A 276 -11.83 24.41 14.33
C ARG A 276 -12.72 23.58 13.43
N SER A 277 -13.48 22.66 14.02
CA SER A 277 -14.54 21.91 13.33
C SER A 277 -15.41 22.80 12.44
N GLY A 278 -15.73 22.27 11.25
CA GLY A 278 -16.56 22.95 10.26
C GLY A 278 -15.82 23.94 9.35
N HIS A 279 -14.50 24.03 9.42
CA HIS A 279 -13.72 24.80 8.45
C HIS A 279 -13.15 23.90 7.34
N LEU A 280 -13.30 24.35 6.10
CA LEU A 280 -12.51 23.91 4.95
C LEU A 280 -11.34 24.87 4.75
N ILE A 281 -10.12 24.40 4.93
CA ILE A 281 -8.91 25.23 4.90
C ILE A 281 -8.08 24.89 3.67
N GLY A 282 -7.76 25.90 2.86
CA GLY A 282 -6.86 25.76 1.71
C GLY A 282 -5.44 26.19 2.06
N ILE A 283 -4.45 25.36 1.73
CA ILE A 283 -3.03 25.71 1.72
C ILE A 283 -2.64 25.97 0.27
N MET A 284 -2.15 27.18 -0.01
CA MET A 284 -1.82 27.65 -1.36
C MET A 284 -0.39 28.19 -1.43
N GLY A 285 0.23 28.11 -2.59
CA GLY A 285 1.59 28.60 -2.84
C GLY A 285 2.19 27.99 -4.09
N GLY A 286 3.27 28.58 -4.60
CA GLY A 286 3.98 28.06 -5.77
C GLY A 286 4.55 26.65 -5.58
N SER A 287 5.05 26.04 -6.66
CA SER A 287 5.74 24.75 -6.56
C SER A 287 7.01 24.88 -5.69
N GLY A 288 7.26 23.89 -4.83
CA GLY A 288 8.44 23.86 -3.96
C GLY A 288 8.44 24.83 -2.77
N THR A 289 7.31 25.47 -2.44
CA THR A 289 7.23 26.38 -1.26
C THR A 289 7.10 25.66 0.09
N GLY A 290 7.01 24.32 0.11
CA GLY A 290 6.90 23.52 1.34
C GLY A 290 5.47 23.16 1.75
N LYS A 291 4.48 23.23 0.86
CA LYS A 291 3.07 22.91 1.17
C LYS A 291 2.87 21.50 1.73
N SER A 292 3.39 20.48 1.05
CA SER A 292 3.31 19.09 1.53
C SER A 292 4.15 18.87 2.79
N THR A 293 5.26 19.61 2.95
CA THR A 293 6.04 19.60 4.20
C THR A 293 5.22 20.14 5.36
N LEU A 294 4.53 21.26 5.17
CA LEU A 294 3.65 21.85 6.16
C LEU A 294 2.51 20.89 6.52
N LEU A 295 1.87 20.29 5.52
CA LEU A 295 0.79 19.34 5.75
C LEU A 295 1.27 18.12 6.57
N ASN A 296 2.48 17.63 6.31
CA ASN A 296 3.12 16.56 7.09
C ASN A 296 3.55 16.97 8.50
N LEU A 297 3.83 18.26 8.76
CA LEU A 297 4.04 18.76 10.12
C LEU A 297 2.72 18.83 10.88
N LEU A 298 1.66 19.33 10.23
CA LEU A 298 0.34 19.49 10.85
C LEU A 298 -0.37 18.15 11.13
N ASN A 299 -0.09 17.10 10.37
CA ASN A 299 -0.67 15.77 10.57
C ASN A 299 0.18 14.84 11.48
N GLY A 300 1.37 15.28 11.90
CA GLY A 300 2.22 14.53 12.83
C GLY A 300 3.23 13.56 12.19
N ASN A 301 3.32 13.49 10.86
CA ASN A 301 4.30 12.68 10.12
C ASN A 301 5.73 13.18 10.29
N LEU A 302 5.92 14.50 10.27
CA LEU A 302 7.19 15.16 10.53
C LEU A 302 7.19 15.74 11.93
N GLN A 303 8.31 15.62 12.63
CA GLN A 303 8.49 16.24 13.93
C GLN A 303 8.98 17.68 13.75
N PRO A 304 8.36 18.68 14.41
CA PRO A 304 8.84 20.05 14.35
C PRO A 304 10.12 20.22 15.16
N ASP A 305 10.96 21.15 14.73
CA ASP A 305 12.16 21.56 15.47
C ASP A 305 11.79 22.58 16.57
N GLU A 306 10.82 23.44 16.27
CA GLU A 306 10.29 24.47 17.16
C GLU A 306 8.76 24.44 17.22
N GLY A 307 8.20 24.72 18.39
CA GLY A 307 6.76 24.80 18.58
C GLY A 307 6.08 23.44 18.79
N ARG A 308 4.74 23.45 18.71
CA ARG A 308 3.90 22.26 18.93
C ARG A 308 2.58 22.35 18.19
N VAL A 309 2.00 21.19 17.90
CA VAL A 309 0.66 21.04 17.34
C VAL A 309 -0.24 20.41 18.38
N MET A 310 -1.39 21.04 18.65
CA MET A 310 -2.34 20.64 19.69
C MET A 310 -3.74 20.45 19.13
N ILE A 311 -4.40 19.38 19.57
CA ILE A 311 -5.79 19.05 19.25
C ILE A 311 -6.55 18.97 20.56
N ASN A 312 -7.51 19.87 20.77
CA ASN A 312 -8.29 19.95 22.02
C ASN A 312 -7.42 20.01 23.30
N GLY A 313 -6.21 20.56 23.19
CA GLY A 313 -5.26 20.65 24.30
C GLY A 313 -4.29 19.47 24.44
N ILE A 314 -4.40 18.43 23.59
CA ILE A 314 -3.51 17.25 23.56
C ILE A 314 -2.42 17.48 22.50
N ASP A 315 -1.16 17.20 22.84
CA ASP A 315 -0.03 17.39 21.94
C ASP A 315 0.10 16.24 20.92
N LEU A 316 0.12 16.58 19.63
CA LEU A 316 0.14 15.63 18.52
C LEU A 316 1.40 14.76 18.47
N HIS A 317 2.55 15.26 18.92
CA HIS A 317 3.80 14.53 18.81
C HIS A 317 4.10 13.73 20.08
N ARG A 318 3.73 14.26 21.26
CA ARG A 318 3.99 13.63 22.55
C ARG A 318 2.93 12.60 22.95
N GLU A 319 1.67 12.83 22.59
CA GLU A 319 0.53 12.00 23.04
C GLU A 319 -0.20 11.35 21.85
N LYS A 320 0.55 10.77 20.91
CA LYS A 320 0.02 10.15 19.67
C LYS A 320 -1.08 9.11 19.92
N GLU A 321 -0.92 8.29 20.95
CA GLU A 321 -1.86 7.21 21.30
C GLU A 321 -3.27 7.72 21.61
N LYS A 322 -3.39 8.92 22.21
CA LYS A 322 -4.70 9.52 22.54
C LYS A 322 -5.41 10.12 21.32
N LEU A 323 -4.69 10.30 20.21
CA LEU A 323 -5.19 10.91 18.98
C LEU A 323 -5.35 9.89 17.84
N GLU A 324 -5.22 8.59 18.14
CA GLU A 324 -5.45 7.53 17.17
C GLU A 324 -6.88 7.59 16.60
N GLY A 325 -6.99 7.46 15.28
CA GLY A 325 -8.26 7.57 14.55
C GLY A 325 -8.83 8.98 14.40
N VAL A 326 -8.35 9.98 15.15
CA VAL A 326 -8.88 11.37 15.07
C VAL A 326 -8.48 12.03 13.75
N ILE A 327 -7.25 11.77 13.28
CA ILE A 327 -6.69 12.32 12.05
C ILE A 327 -6.78 11.31 10.90
N GLY A 328 -7.27 11.76 9.75
CA GLY A 328 -7.13 11.06 8.47
C GLY A 328 -6.25 11.83 7.49
N TYR A 329 -5.53 11.11 6.63
CA TYR A 329 -4.64 11.70 5.63
C TYR A 329 -4.84 11.03 4.26
N VAL A 330 -5.29 11.80 3.29
CA VAL A 330 -5.42 11.38 1.90
C VAL A 330 -4.17 11.84 1.15
N PRO A 331 -3.30 10.93 0.68
CA PRO A 331 -2.12 11.29 -0.10
C PRO A 331 -2.50 11.77 -1.51
N GLN A 332 -1.53 12.42 -2.17
CA GLN A 332 -1.66 12.87 -3.56
C GLN A 332 -1.89 11.69 -4.51
N ASP A 333 -1.05 10.65 -4.41
CA ASP A 333 -1.16 9.44 -5.20
C ASP A 333 -2.39 8.61 -4.80
N ASP A 334 -3.09 8.06 -5.79
CA ASP A 334 -4.22 7.17 -5.58
C ASP A 334 -3.74 5.74 -5.28
N LEU A 335 -3.41 5.52 -4.00
CA LEU A 335 -2.89 4.24 -3.50
C LEU A 335 -4.03 3.26 -3.24
N LEU A 336 -4.38 2.49 -4.28
CA LEU A 336 -5.45 1.48 -4.30
C LEU A 336 -4.91 0.12 -4.71
N ILE A 337 -5.59 -0.97 -4.33
CA ILE A 337 -5.28 -2.31 -4.83
C ILE A 337 -6.02 -2.51 -6.14
N GLU A 338 -5.28 -2.51 -7.24
CA GLU A 338 -5.78 -2.42 -8.61
C GLU A 338 -6.58 -3.67 -9.04
N GLU A 339 -6.18 -4.85 -8.57
CA GLU A 339 -6.84 -6.12 -8.91
C GLU A 339 -8.19 -6.30 -8.24
N LEU A 340 -8.39 -5.63 -7.11
CA LEU A 340 -9.61 -5.74 -6.32
C LEU A 340 -10.69 -4.78 -6.83
N THR A 341 -11.94 -5.10 -6.51
CA THR A 341 -13.08 -4.24 -6.79
C THR A 341 -13.11 -3.01 -5.89
N VAL A 342 -13.90 -2.01 -6.29
CA VAL A 342 -14.19 -0.81 -5.50
C VAL A 342 -14.72 -1.19 -4.11
N PHE A 343 -15.64 -2.17 -4.05
CA PHE A 343 -16.16 -2.70 -2.79
C PHE A 343 -15.10 -3.40 -1.95
N GLU A 344 -14.30 -4.29 -2.53
CA GLU A 344 -13.30 -5.07 -1.80
C GLU A 344 -12.22 -4.20 -1.18
N ASN A 345 -11.76 -3.16 -1.90
CA ASN A 345 -10.81 -2.18 -1.36
C ASN A 345 -11.32 -1.58 -0.04
N LEU A 346 -12.59 -1.14 -0.02
CA LEU A 346 -13.21 -0.59 1.19
C LEU A 346 -13.49 -1.66 2.25
N TYR A 347 -13.95 -2.85 1.84
CA TYR A 347 -14.28 -3.94 2.75
C TYR A 347 -13.07 -4.41 3.56
N TYR A 348 -11.93 -4.65 2.90
CA TYR A 348 -10.71 -5.06 3.59
C TYR A 348 -10.15 -3.95 4.48
N ASN A 349 -10.20 -2.70 4.03
CA ASN A 349 -9.81 -1.56 4.85
C ASN A 349 -10.71 -1.43 6.10
N ALA A 350 -12.03 -1.55 5.95
CA ALA A 350 -12.97 -1.51 7.07
C ALA A 350 -12.69 -2.60 8.10
N ARG A 351 -12.40 -3.83 7.66
CA ARG A 351 -12.04 -4.94 8.55
C ARG A 351 -10.76 -4.69 9.34
N LEU A 352 -9.82 -3.92 8.80
CA LEU A 352 -8.59 -3.50 9.50
C LEU A 352 -8.83 -2.32 10.45
N CYS A 353 -9.93 -1.60 10.31
CA CYS A 353 -10.26 -0.41 11.11
C CYS A 353 -11.26 -0.68 12.24
N PHE A 354 -12.03 -1.76 12.16
CA PHE A 354 -13.13 -2.06 13.09
C PHE A 354 -13.08 -3.48 13.64
N ALA A 355 -12.39 -3.66 14.76
CA ALA A 355 -12.22 -4.94 15.45
C ALA A 355 -13.54 -5.53 16.01
N ASP A 356 -14.42 -4.65 16.50
CA ASP A 356 -15.61 -5.01 17.27
C ASP A 356 -16.88 -5.09 16.40
N TYR A 357 -16.77 -4.79 15.11
CA TYR A 357 -17.92 -4.81 14.21
C TYR A 357 -18.24 -6.23 13.74
N SER A 358 -19.52 -6.60 13.79
CA SER A 358 -19.99 -7.80 13.12
C SER A 358 -19.84 -7.68 11.60
N HIS A 359 -19.78 -8.82 10.91
CA HIS A 359 -19.68 -8.84 9.45
C HIS A 359 -20.80 -8.00 8.78
N TYR A 360 -22.03 -8.12 9.25
CA TYR A 360 -23.17 -7.32 8.76
C TYR A 360 -22.97 -5.81 8.98
N LYS A 361 -22.46 -5.41 10.15
CA LYS A 361 -22.20 -3.99 10.44
C LYS A 361 -21.11 -3.42 9.53
N ILE A 362 -20.06 -4.19 9.24
CA ILE A 362 -19.01 -3.81 8.27
C ILE A 362 -19.61 -3.60 6.88
N LEU A 363 -20.41 -4.55 6.39
CA LEU A 363 -21.08 -4.44 5.07
C LEU A 363 -21.95 -3.19 4.99
N ARG A 364 -22.77 -2.93 6.02
CA ARG A 364 -23.63 -1.75 6.08
C ARG A 364 -22.83 -0.45 6.09
N THR A 365 -21.71 -0.40 6.81
CA THR A 365 -20.82 0.78 6.81
C THR A 365 -20.17 1.00 5.45
N VAL A 366 -19.67 -0.06 4.80
CA VAL A 366 -19.06 0.03 3.47
C VAL A 366 -20.09 0.51 2.43
N MET A 367 -21.29 -0.08 2.42
CA MET A 367 -22.36 0.32 1.52
C MET A 367 -22.79 1.78 1.73
N ARG A 368 -22.88 2.23 2.99
CA ARG A 368 -23.16 3.64 3.30
C ARG A 368 -22.09 4.57 2.74
N VAL A 369 -20.81 4.26 2.93
CA VAL A 369 -19.71 5.10 2.41
C VAL A 369 -19.71 5.11 0.87
N LEU A 370 -20.01 3.98 0.23
CA LEU A 370 -20.16 3.91 -1.22
C LEU A 370 -21.32 4.78 -1.73
N HIS A 371 -22.43 4.78 -1.01
CA HIS A 371 -23.60 5.60 -1.33
C HIS A 371 -23.30 7.09 -1.12
N ASP A 372 -22.74 7.47 0.05
CA ASP A 372 -22.39 8.85 0.41
C ASP A 372 -21.40 9.50 -0.58
N LEU A 373 -20.62 8.70 -1.30
CA LEU A 373 -19.61 9.16 -2.27
C LEU A 373 -20.00 8.91 -3.72
N ASP A 374 -21.22 8.42 -3.98
CA ASP A 374 -21.72 8.10 -5.32
C ASP A 374 -20.77 7.12 -6.07
N LEU A 375 -20.41 6.04 -5.38
CA LEU A 375 -19.58 4.93 -5.87
C LEU A 375 -20.33 3.59 -5.87
N GLU A 376 -21.57 3.56 -5.38
CA GLU A 376 -22.39 2.34 -5.31
C GLU A 376 -22.62 1.68 -6.68
N PRO A 377 -22.91 2.41 -7.78
CA PRO A 377 -23.14 1.79 -9.09
C PRO A 377 -21.92 1.01 -9.62
N ILE A 378 -20.71 1.41 -9.22
CA ILE A 378 -19.45 0.83 -9.67
C ILE A 378 -18.82 -0.14 -8.67
N LYS A 379 -19.54 -0.50 -7.59
CA LYS A 379 -18.99 -1.26 -6.46
C LYS A 379 -18.34 -2.60 -6.86
N HIS A 380 -18.84 -3.24 -7.93
CA HIS A 380 -18.36 -4.52 -8.43
C HIS A 380 -17.30 -4.40 -9.54
N LEU A 381 -17.02 -3.18 -10.01
CA LEU A 381 -15.97 -2.98 -11.01
C LEU A 381 -14.60 -3.08 -10.33
N LYS A 382 -13.64 -3.71 -11.03
CA LYS A 382 -12.22 -3.67 -10.65
C LYS A 382 -11.72 -2.23 -10.74
N VAL A 383 -10.79 -1.86 -9.86
CA VAL A 383 -10.18 -0.53 -9.90
C VAL A 383 -9.34 -0.37 -11.17
N GLY A 384 -8.49 -1.36 -11.46
CA GLY A 384 -7.58 -1.37 -12.61
C GLY A 384 -6.37 -0.44 -12.43
N ASP A 385 -5.39 -0.61 -13.32
CA ASP A 385 -4.19 0.22 -13.42
C ASP A 385 -4.54 1.62 -14.00
N PRO A 386 -3.88 2.71 -13.60
CA PRO A 386 -3.94 4.01 -14.27
C PRO A 386 -3.87 3.97 -15.82
N LEU A 387 -3.15 3.01 -16.41
CA LEU A 387 -3.03 2.81 -17.86
C LEU A 387 -4.24 2.04 -18.44
N ASN A 388 -4.77 1.07 -17.70
CA ASN A 388 -5.94 0.28 -18.07
C ASN A 388 -7.17 0.73 -17.28
N LYS A 389 -7.68 1.92 -17.62
CA LYS A 389 -8.73 2.60 -16.86
C LYS A 389 -10.05 1.82 -16.89
N THR A 390 -10.37 1.13 -15.79
CA THR A 390 -11.70 0.53 -15.56
C THR A 390 -12.67 1.53 -14.93
N ILE A 391 -12.17 2.36 -13.98
CA ILE A 391 -12.92 3.46 -13.36
C ILE A 391 -12.31 4.82 -13.73
N SER A 392 -13.13 5.88 -13.73
CA SER A 392 -12.68 7.24 -14.07
C SER A 392 -11.72 7.82 -13.03
N GLY A 393 -10.97 8.87 -13.38
CA GLY A 393 -10.05 9.55 -12.46
C GLY A 393 -10.78 10.12 -11.23
N GLY A 394 -11.94 10.77 -11.44
CA GLY A 394 -12.76 11.31 -10.35
C GLY A 394 -13.31 10.21 -9.44
N GLN A 395 -13.75 9.07 -9.99
CA GLN A 395 -14.18 7.90 -9.22
C GLN A 395 -13.03 7.31 -8.39
N ARG A 396 -11.84 7.21 -8.99
CA ARG A 396 -10.62 6.74 -8.31
C ARG A 396 -10.25 7.63 -7.14
N LYS A 397 -10.30 8.96 -7.32
CA LYS A 397 -10.02 9.92 -6.25
C LYS A 397 -11.06 9.87 -5.13
N ARG A 398 -12.34 9.72 -5.47
CA ARG A 398 -13.43 9.52 -4.50
C ARG A 398 -13.23 8.23 -3.69
N LEU A 399 -12.84 7.13 -4.32
CA LEU A 399 -12.50 5.88 -3.62
C LEU A 399 -11.27 6.03 -2.72
N ASN A 400 -10.26 6.77 -3.17
CA ASN A 400 -9.08 7.09 -2.37
C ASN A 400 -9.47 7.86 -1.09
N ILE A 401 -10.37 8.83 -1.20
CA ILE A 401 -10.94 9.57 -0.06
C ILE A 401 -11.80 8.63 0.81
N ALA A 402 -12.60 7.75 0.21
CA ALA A 402 -13.48 6.79 0.89
C ALA A 402 -12.73 5.91 1.90
N LEU A 403 -11.55 5.42 1.52
CA LEU A 403 -10.68 4.60 2.35
C LEU A 403 -10.23 5.31 3.63
N GLU A 404 -10.10 6.64 3.62
CA GLU A 404 -9.81 7.40 4.84
C GLU A 404 -11.09 7.74 5.62
N LEU A 405 -12.19 8.03 4.91
CA LEU A 405 -13.47 8.41 5.50
C LEU A 405 -14.17 7.28 6.24
N ILE A 406 -13.91 6.03 5.86
CA ILE A 406 -14.54 4.87 6.48
C ILE A 406 -14.24 4.80 7.98
N ARG A 407 -13.08 5.31 8.41
CA ARG A 407 -12.63 5.42 9.81
C ARG A 407 -13.29 6.56 10.60
N GLN A 408 -14.12 7.35 9.92
CA GLN A 408 -14.80 8.52 10.47
C GLN A 408 -13.85 9.52 11.18
N PRO A 409 -12.74 9.94 10.54
CA PRO A 409 -11.81 10.89 11.14
C PRO A 409 -12.51 12.24 11.36
N SER A 410 -12.15 12.91 12.44
CA SER A 410 -12.68 14.22 12.80
C SER A 410 -11.88 15.36 12.15
N ILE A 411 -10.59 15.12 11.87
CA ILE A 411 -9.72 16.00 11.07
C ILE A 411 -9.27 15.24 9.83
N LEU A 412 -9.48 15.80 8.65
CA LEU A 412 -9.05 15.22 7.38
C LEU A 412 -8.05 16.14 6.69
N PHE A 413 -6.85 15.62 6.45
CA PHE A 413 -5.85 16.26 5.61
C PHE A 413 -5.89 15.65 4.22
N VAL A 414 -5.91 16.48 3.18
CA VAL A 414 -6.02 16.03 1.79
C VAL A 414 -4.95 16.72 0.95
N ASP A 415 -4.04 15.95 0.38
CA ASP A 415 -2.95 16.48 -0.45
C ASP A 415 -3.35 16.48 -1.93
N GLU A 416 -3.39 17.65 -2.53
CA GLU A 416 -3.71 17.89 -3.96
C GLU A 416 -4.92 17.08 -4.51
N PRO A 417 -6.14 17.25 -3.95
CA PRO A 417 -7.30 16.46 -4.36
C PRO A 417 -7.76 16.70 -5.80
N THR A 418 -7.40 17.83 -6.40
CA THR A 418 -7.82 18.24 -7.74
C THR A 418 -6.78 17.92 -8.81
N SER A 419 -5.64 17.32 -8.44
CA SER A 419 -4.56 17.03 -9.39
C SER A 419 -4.94 15.90 -10.34
N GLY A 420 -4.73 16.08 -11.64
CA GLY A 420 -5.03 15.08 -12.66
C GLY A 420 -6.53 14.87 -12.96
N LEU A 421 -7.41 15.74 -12.46
CA LEU A 421 -8.86 15.69 -12.68
C LEU A 421 -9.32 16.74 -13.71
N SER A 422 -10.50 16.50 -14.30
CA SER A 422 -11.21 17.54 -15.06
C SER A 422 -11.69 18.65 -14.12
N SER A 423 -12.03 19.83 -14.66
CA SER A 423 -12.56 20.95 -13.87
C SER A 423 -13.83 20.54 -13.10
N MET A 424 -14.77 19.87 -13.77
CA MET A 424 -16.02 19.43 -13.16
C MET A 424 -15.79 18.38 -12.05
N ASP A 425 -14.92 17.39 -12.29
CA ASP A 425 -14.58 16.38 -11.28
C ASP A 425 -13.89 17.02 -10.07
N SER A 426 -13.02 18.01 -10.29
CA SER A 426 -12.35 18.76 -9.24
C SER A 426 -13.36 19.52 -8.36
N GLU A 427 -14.35 20.16 -8.98
CA GLU A 427 -15.41 20.86 -8.27
C GLU A 427 -16.26 19.90 -7.44
N MET A 428 -16.63 18.74 -8.01
CA MET A 428 -17.40 17.72 -7.29
C MET A 428 -16.63 17.16 -6.08
N VAL A 429 -15.33 16.88 -6.21
CA VAL A 429 -14.48 16.44 -5.09
C VAL A 429 -14.40 17.52 -4.02
N MET A 430 -14.27 18.80 -4.39
CA MET A 430 -14.20 19.89 -3.42
C MET A 430 -15.55 20.15 -2.73
N LEU A 431 -16.67 19.98 -3.44
CA LEU A 431 -18.02 20.01 -2.87
C LEU A 431 -18.20 18.90 -1.84
N LEU A 432 -17.74 17.69 -2.16
CA LEU A 432 -17.76 16.56 -1.24
C LEU A 432 -16.99 16.88 0.06
N LEU A 433 -15.78 17.43 -0.07
CA LEU A 433 -14.98 17.87 1.08
C LEU A 433 -15.68 18.98 1.87
N LYS A 434 -16.39 19.89 1.19
CA LYS A 434 -17.19 20.93 1.86
C LYS A 434 -18.36 20.32 2.64
N GLN A 435 -19.08 19.36 2.08
CA GLN A 435 -20.17 18.67 2.76
C GLN A 435 -19.69 17.97 4.05
N LEU A 436 -18.49 17.38 4.04
CA LEU A 436 -17.88 16.82 5.25
C LEU A 436 -17.66 17.85 6.35
N THR A 437 -17.30 19.09 5.99
CA THR A 437 -17.17 20.18 6.97
C THR A 437 -18.51 20.61 7.55
N LEU A 438 -19.58 20.60 6.75
CA LEU A 438 -20.94 20.87 7.24
C LEU A 438 -21.39 19.81 8.27
N LYS A 439 -20.93 18.55 8.12
CA LYS A 439 -21.08 17.47 9.10
C LYS A 439 -20.16 17.60 10.34
N GLY A 440 -19.50 18.75 10.54
CA GLY A 440 -18.70 19.06 11.73
C GLY A 440 -17.22 18.65 11.68
N LYS A 441 -16.73 18.12 10.55
CA LYS A 441 -15.31 17.75 10.38
C LYS A 441 -14.44 18.99 10.11
N LEU A 442 -13.16 18.92 10.48
CA LEU A 442 -12.14 19.88 10.04
C LEU A 442 -11.44 19.30 8.82
N VAL A 443 -11.42 20.02 7.69
CA VAL A 443 -10.76 19.57 6.47
C VAL A 443 -9.67 20.56 6.07
N ILE A 444 -8.45 20.09 5.87
CA ILE A 444 -7.29 20.89 5.46
C ILE A 444 -6.78 20.32 4.13
N VAL A 445 -6.76 21.16 3.10
CA VAL A 445 -6.47 20.77 1.72
C VAL A 445 -5.25 21.54 1.21
N ASN A 446 -4.28 20.83 0.63
CA ASN A 446 -3.25 21.47 -0.19
C ASN A 446 -3.75 21.59 -1.64
N ILE A 447 -3.71 22.80 -2.22
CA ILE A 447 -4.15 23.04 -3.60
C ILE A 447 -3.18 23.95 -4.35
N HIS A 448 -2.77 23.55 -5.56
CA HIS A 448 -1.77 24.27 -6.34
C HIS A 448 -2.38 25.49 -7.06
N GLN A 449 -3.53 25.34 -7.71
CA GLN A 449 -4.23 26.41 -8.44
C GLN A 449 -5.75 26.12 -8.45
N PRO A 450 -6.53 26.65 -7.48
CA PRO A 450 -7.97 26.42 -7.45
C PRO A 450 -8.68 27.22 -8.54
N SER A 451 -9.78 26.67 -9.07
CA SER A 451 -10.74 27.46 -9.85
C SER A 451 -11.38 28.54 -8.96
N SER A 452 -11.98 29.56 -9.56
CA SER A 452 -12.74 30.59 -8.82
C SER A 452 -13.81 29.98 -7.93
N PHE A 453 -14.51 28.95 -8.41
CA PHE A 453 -15.52 28.22 -7.64
C PHE A 453 -14.91 27.55 -6.42
N VAL A 454 -13.87 26.73 -6.61
CA VAL A 454 -13.17 26.04 -5.51
C VAL A 454 -12.60 27.03 -4.50
N TYR A 455 -12.04 28.15 -4.97
CA TYR A 455 -11.48 29.18 -4.11
C TYR A 455 -12.50 29.78 -3.13
N LYS A 456 -13.75 29.94 -3.56
CA LYS A 456 -14.86 30.48 -2.74
C LYS A 456 -15.38 29.47 -1.71
N LEU A 457 -15.12 28.17 -1.87
CA LEU A 457 -15.56 27.14 -0.92
C LEU A 457 -14.74 27.16 0.38
N PHE A 458 -13.49 27.62 0.33
CA PHE A 458 -12.61 27.68 1.50
C PHE A 458 -13.13 28.69 2.54
N ASP A 459 -13.17 28.26 3.80
CA ASP A 459 -13.49 29.15 4.93
C ASP A 459 -12.24 29.90 5.40
N LYS A 460 -11.05 29.30 5.20
CA LYS A 460 -9.77 29.91 5.54
C LYS A 460 -8.70 29.52 4.51
N LEU A 461 -7.83 30.45 4.17
CA LEU A 461 -6.68 30.26 3.29
C LEU A 461 -5.38 30.48 4.09
N LEU A 462 -4.38 29.63 3.83
CA LEU A 462 -3.01 29.79 4.30
C LEU A 462 -2.10 29.83 3.06
N VAL A 463 -1.33 30.91 2.90
CA VAL A 463 -0.47 31.09 1.73
C VAL A 463 1.00 30.99 2.13
N LEU A 464 1.77 30.17 1.42
CA LEU A 464 3.20 29.94 1.62
C LEU A 464 4.03 30.44 0.42
N ASP A 465 5.15 31.10 0.70
CA ASP A 465 6.15 31.50 -0.30
C ASP A 465 7.45 30.66 -0.22
N ARG A 466 8.35 30.83 -1.20
CA ARG A 466 9.62 30.10 -1.34
C ARG A 466 10.44 30.19 -0.07
N GLY A 467 10.95 29.04 0.41
CA GLY A 467 11.64 28.93 1.69
C GLY A 467 10.71 28.67 2.88
N GLY A 468 9.42 28.41 2.62
CA GLY A 468 8.41 28.06 3.61
C GLY A 468 8.04 29.20 4.55
N TYR A 469 8.00 30.41 4.01
CA TYR A 469 7.51 31.59 4.70
C TYR A 469 5.98 31.67 4.58
N PRO A 470 5.23 31.67 5.70
CA PRO A 470 3.80 31.98 5.67
C PRO A 470 3.61 33.47 5.43
N ILE A 471 2.83 33.82 4.40
CA ILE A 471 2.66 35.21 3.95
C ILE A 471 1.23 35.72 4.12
N TYR A 472 0.26 34.82 4.32
CA TYR A 472 -1.14 35.18 4.59
C TYR A 472 -1.88 34.09 5.36
N GLN A 473 -2.77 34.47 6.27
CA GLN A 473 -3.77 33.57 6.85
C GLN A 473 -5.12 34.27 7.12
N GLY A 474 -6.21 33.81 6.53
CA GLY A 474 -7.50 34.51 6.67
C GLY A 474 -8.57 34.03 5.70
N ALA A 475 -9.61 34.84 5.47
CA ALA A 475 -10.64 34.51 4.49
C ALA A 475 -10.08 34.62 3.05
N PRO A 476 -10.46 33.73 2.11
CA PRO A 476 -9.89 33.74 0.77
C PRO A 476 -10.07 35.07 0.02
N LEU A 477 -11.27 35.67 0.04
CA LEU A 477 -11.52 36.92 -0.68
C LEU A 477 -10.68 38.10 -0.14
N ASP A 478 -10.41 38.10 1.17
CA ASP A 478 -9.58 39.12 1.82
C ASP A 478 -8.10 38.99 1.42
N ALA A 479 -7.65 37.79 1.04
CA ALA A 479 -6.28 37.56 0.58
C ALA A 479 -5.99 38.36 -0.69
N VAL A 480 -6.91 38.37 -1.66
CA VAL A 480 -6.78 39.12 -2.92
C VAL A 480 -6.60 40.61 -2.63
N VAL A 481 -7.46 41.16 -1.76
CA VAL A 481 -7.41 42.57 -1.34
C VAL A 481 -6.11 42.88 -0.60
N TYR A 482 -5.69 42.02 0.32
CA TYR A 482 -4.44 42.17 1.08
C TYR A 482 -3.22 42.30 0.17
N PHE A 483 -3.05 41.38 -0.78
CA PHE A 483 -1.92 41.40 -1.70
C PHE A 483 -1.99 42.57 -2.68
N LYS A 484 -3.18 42.95 -3.17
CA LYS A 484 -3.33 44.13 -4.03
C LYS A 484 -2.99 45.43 -3.31
N LYS A 485 -3.44 45.62 -2.06
CA LYS A 485 -3.14 46.80 -1.25
C LYS A 485 -1.64 46.95 -1.01
N LEU A 486 -0.98 45.88 -0.60
CA LEU A 486 0.47 45.90 -0.32
C LEU A 486 1.33 46.07 -1.57
N SER A 487 0.82 45.68 -2.75
CA SER A 487 1.53 45.86 -4.03
C SER A 487 1.15 47.14 -4.80
N ALA A 488 0.24 47.94 -4.24
CA ALA A 488 -0.31 49.17 -4.84
C ALA A 488 -0.90 48.96 -6.25
N GLN A 489 -1.66 47.87 -6.43
CA GLN A 489 -2.36 47.57 -7.69
C GLN A 489 -3.59 48.48 -7.88
N VAL A 490 -3.97 48.71 -9.14
CA VAL A 490 -5.23 49.38 -9.48
C VAL A 490 -6.40 48.52 -8.99
N ASN A 491 -7.43 49.15 -8.42
CA ASN A 491 -8.60 48.48 -7.80
C ASN A 491 -8.23 47.57 -6.61
N ALA A 492 -7.43 48.08 -5.67
CA ALA A 492 -6.97 47.31 -4.53
C ALA A 492 -8.08 46.85 -3.57
N ASP A 493 -9.22 47.55 -3.55
CA ASP A 493 -10.38 47.20 -2.73
C ASP A 493 -11.30 46.13 -3.37
N GLU A 494 -11.08 45.78 -4.64
CA GLU A 494 -11.89 44.78 -5.34
C GLU A 494 -11.33 43.37 -5.15
N SER A 495 -12.11 42.49 -4.49
CA SER A 495 -11.76 41.07 -4.29
C SER A 495 -12.08 40.16 -5.48
N HIS A 496 -12.91 40.62 -6.41
CA HIS A 496 -13.40 39.85 -7.56
C HIS A 496 -13.90 40.78 -8.67
N CYS A 497 -14.16 40.21 -9.85
CA CYS A 497 -14.71 40.93 -10.98
C CYS A 497 -16.13 41.46 -10.62
N PRO A 498 -16.38 42.78 -10.72
CA PRO A 498 -17.68 43.36 -10.38
C PRO A 498 -18.80 42.91 -11.33
N THR A 499 -18.48 42.54 -12.57
CA THR A 499 -19.47 42.14 -13.59
C THR A 499 -19.92 40.69 -13.44
N CYS A 500 -18.99 39.75 -13.28
CA CYS A 500 -19.31 38.31 -13.31
C CYS A 500 -19.10 37.60 -11.96
N GLY A 501 -18.71 38.32 -10.91
CA GLY A 501 -18.51 37.70 -9.59
C GLY A 501 -17.25 36.83 -9.50
N ASN A 502 -16.49 36.68 -10.58
CA ASN A 502 -15.38 35.72 -10.67
C ASN A 502 -14.15 36.22 -9.90
N VAL A 503 -13.53 35.36 -9.10
CA VAL A 503 -12.25 35.65 -8.45
C VAL A 503 -11.14 35.08 -9.32
N ASN A 504 -9.99 35.74 -9.40
CA ASN A 504 -8.78 35.15 -9.98
C ASN A 504 -7.80 34.76 -8.86
N PRO A 505 -7.81 33.50 -8.39
CA PRO A 505 -6.91 33.04 -7.33
C PRO A 505 -5.44 33.14 -7.72
N GLU A 506 -5.13 32.98 -9.01
CA GLU A 506 -3.77 33.04 -9.53
C GLU A 506 -3.14 34.42 -9.35
N GLN A 507 -3.96 35.47 -9.31
CA GLN A 507 -3.50 36.83 -9.07
C GLN A 507 -2.69 36.96 -7.77
N VAL A 508 -3.05 36.20 -6.72
CA VAL A 508 -2.29 36.17 -5.46
C VAL A 508 -0.86 35.68 -5.70
N LEU A 509 -0.70 34.59 -6.45
CA LEU A 509 0.62 34.03 -6.77
C LEU A 509 1.40 34.96 -7.71
N GLN A 510 0.74 35.56 -8.70
CA GLN A 510 1.37 36.50 -9.63
C GLN A 510 1.90 37.75 -8.91
N ILE A 511 1.17 38.29 -7.93
CA ILE A 511 1.63 39.42 -7.11
C ILE A 511 2.88 39.02 -6.31
N VAL A 512 2.85 37.86 -5.66
CA VAL A 512 3.97 37.35 -4.85
C VAL A 512 5.22 37.09 -5.70
N GLU A 513 5.03 36.63 -6.95
CA GLU A 513 6.13 36.32 -7.87
C GLU A 513 6.55 37.49 -8.78
N THR A 514 5.98 38.68 -8.60
CA THR A 514 6.26 39.86 -9.44
C THR A 514 7.76 40.21 -9.40
N ARG A 515 8.36 40.42 -10.58
CA ARG A 515 9.80 40.68 -10.76
C ARG A 515 10.08 42.17 -10.97
N VAL A 516 11.28 42.61 -10.58
CA VAL A 516 11.75 43.98 -10.84
C VAL A 516 12.06 44.14 -12.32
N VAL A 517 11.62 45.24 -12.92
CA VAL A 517 11.92 45.60 -14.31
C VAL A 517 13.23 46.36 -14.35
N ASN A 518 14.15 46.00 -15.26
CA ASN A 518 15.39 46.74 -15.44
C ASN A 518 15.19 48.02 -16.27
N GLN A 519 16.24 48.84 -16.38
CA GLN A 519 16.23 50.08 -17.17
C GLN A 519 15.87 49.89 -18.65
N ARG A 520 15.94 48.66 -19.18
CA ARG A 520 15.61 48.29 -20.57
C ARG A 520 14.20 47.70 -20.71
N GLY A 521 13.37 47.77 -19.67
CA GLY A 521 12.01 47.23 -19.68
C GLY A 521 11.93 45.69 -19.58
N LYS A 522 13.05 44.98 -19.37
CA LYS A 522 13.05 43.51 -19.23
C LYS A 522 12.93 43.09 -17.77
N LEU A 523 12.12 42.05 -17.52
CA LEU A 523 11.98 41.44 -16.20
C LEU A 523 13.32 40.83 -15.75
N THR A 524 13.80 41.24 -14.58
CA THR A 524 14.98 40.66 -13.94
C THR A 524 14.64 39.34 -13.24
N GLN A 525 15.63 38.63 -12.72
CA GLN A 525 15.40 37.43 -11.90
C GLN A 525 15.06 37.78 -10.44
N MET A 526 15.18 39.05 -10.04
CA MET A 526 14.90 39.49 -8.67
C MET A 526 13.41 39.80 -8.51
N ARG A 527 12.81 39.30 -7.43
CA ARG A 527 11.43 39.62 -7.05
C ARG A 527 11.35 41.05 -6.52
N ARG A 528 10.21 41.70 -6.74
CA ARG A 528 9.91 43.06 -6.23
C ARG A 528 9.87 43.10 -4.71
N VAL A 529 9.31 42.07 -4.08
CA VAL A 529 9.26 41.88 -2.63
C VAL A 529 9.88 40.51 -2.32
N SER A 530 10.80 40.47 -1.35
CA SER A 530 11.45 39.23 -0.94
C SER A 530 10.52 38.34 -0.10
N PRO A 531 10.72 37.01 -0.05
CA PRO A 531 9.97 36.15 0.85
C PRO A 531 10.08 36.56 2.32
N GLU A 532 11.27 37.03 2.75
CA GLU A 532 11.48 37.55 4.11
C GLU A 532 10.65 38.78 4.41
N ASP A 533 10.51 39.70 3.44
CA ASP A 533 9.74 40.92 3.64
C ASP A 533 8.22 40.66 3.64
N TRP A 534 7.75 39.74 2.80
CA TRP A 534 6.36 39.27 2.87
C TRP A 534 6.04 38.64 4.23
N TYR A 535 6.97 37.87 4.80
CA TYR A 535 6.84 37.27 6.12
C TYR A 535 6.82 38.32 7.24
N LYS A 536 7.64 39.37 7.16
CA LYS A 536 7.58 40.49 8.11
C LYS A 536 6.20 41.16 8.06
N LEU A 537 5.70 41.47 6.86
CA LEU A 537 4.36 42.06 6.68
C LEU A 537 3.26 41.18 7.26
N TYR A 538 3.34 39.86 7.05
CA TYR A 538 2.44 38.89 7.64
C TYR A 538 2.44 38.96 9.19
N LYS A 539 3.61 39.01 9.81
CA LYS A 539 3.73 39.08 11.28
C LYS A 539 3.07 40.35 11.83
N THR A 540 3.32 41.49 11.18
CA THR A 540 2.83 42.79 11.64
C THR A 540 1.32 42.96 11.41
N HIS A 541 0.81 42.62 10.23
CA HIS A 541 -0.59 42.89 9.87
C HIS A 541 -1.58 41.81 10.30
N ILE A 542 -1.14 40.55 10.38
CA ILE A 542 -2.04 39.40 10.56
C ILE A 542 -1.77 38.69 11.88
N GLU A 543 -0.53 38.28 12.14
CA GLU A 543 -0.20 37.45 13.31
C GLU A 543 -0.30 38.23 14.63
N ALA A 544 0.14 39.49 14.64
CA ALA A 544 0.05 40.37 15.81
C ALA A 544 -1.37 40.52 16.39
N ASN A 545 -2.39 40.37 15.53
CA ASN A 545 -3.80 40.49 15.91
C ASN A 545 -4.42 39.18 16.41
N LYS A 546 -3.65 38.08 16.47
CA LYS A 546 -4.15 36.76 16.90
C LYS A 546 -3.64 36.40 18.28
N LYS A 547 -4.54 35.88 19.11
CA LYS A 547 -4.21 35.24 20.39
C LYS A 547 -4.35 33.71 20.24
N PRO A 548 -3.44 32.91 20.81
CA PRO A 548 -3.63 31.47 20.86
C PRO A 548 -4.85 31.15 21.73
N GLN A 549 -5.78 30.36 21.20
CA GLN A 549 -6.96 29.90 21.93
C GLN A 549 -6.76 28.46 22.36
N PHE A 550 -6.54 28.26 23.65
CA PHE A 550 -6.44 26.93 24.25
C PHE A 550 -7.76 26.57 24.92
N LYS A 551 -8.48 25.60 24.36
CA LYS A 551 -9.64 24.99 25.01
C LYS A 551 -9.40 23.51 25.15
N LYS A 552 -9.24 23.04 26.39
CA LYS A 552 -9.30 21.60 26.71
C LYS A 552 -10.76 21.18 26.63
N VAL A 553 -11.09 20.40 25.62
CA VAL A 553 -12.44 19.87 25.34
C VAL A 553 -12.27 18.37 25.12
N PRO A 554 -13.19 17.50 25.58
CA PRO A 554 -13.10 16.08 25.26
C PRO A 554 -13.03 15.86 23.74
N LEU A 555 -12.27 14.85 23.32
CA LEU A 555 -12.23 14.43 21.93
C LEU A 555 -13.57 13.77 21.55
N PRO A 556 -14.01 13.89 20.28
CA PRO A 556 -15.15 13.14 19.79
C PRO A 556 -14.90 11.64 19.87
N GLU A 557 -15.93 10.88 20.24
CA GLU A 557 -15.89 9.42 20.23
C GLU A 557 -15.63 8.91 18.81
N ASN A 558 -14.68 7.99 18.67
CA ASN A 558 -14.39 7.33 17.41
C ASN A 558 -14.55 5.82 17.56
N PRO A 559 -15.39 5.15 16.73
CA PRO A 559 -15.52 3.69 16.74
C PRO A 559 -14.27 2.94 16.22
N PHE A 560 -13.23 3.64 15.77
CA PHE A 560 -11.99 3.08 15.28
C PHE A 560 -11.29 2.25 16.36
N ARG A 561 -11.12 0.96 16.08
CA ARG A 561 -10.34 0.05 16.91
C ARG A 561 -9.71 -1.02 16.03
N ILE A 562 -8.40 -1.12 16.10
CA ILE A 562 -7.62 -2.05 15.28
C ILE A 562 -7.82 -3.49 15.80
N PRO A 563 -8.01 -4.49 14.93
CA PRO A 563 -8.16 -5.87 15.35
C PRO A 563 -6.85 -6.48 15.89
N ASP A 564 -6.96 -7.58 16.62
CA ASP A 564 -5.80 -8.30 17.18
C ASP A 564 -4.84 -8.81 16.08
N ARG A 565 -3.58 -9.07 16.46
CA ARG A 565 -2.53 -9.53 15.53
C ARG A 565 -2.94 -10.74 14.68
N TRP A 566 -3.67 -11.69 15.27
CA TRP A 566 -4.15 -12.89 14.57
C TRP A 566 -5.29 -12.60 13.59
N LYS A 567 -6.24 -11.73 13.97
CA LYS A 567 -7.31 -11.27 13.09
C LYS A 567 -6.72 -10.47 11.91
N GLN A 568 -5.75 -9.59 12.17
CA GLN A 568 -5.00 -8.88 11.13
C GLN A 568 -4.31 -9.84 10.17
N PHE A 569 -3.61 -10.86 10.67
CA PHE A 569 -2.96 -11.88 9.85
C PHE A 569 -3.98 -12.56 8.91
N LYS A 570 -5.15 -12.99 9.43
CA LYS A 570 -6.21 -13.58 8.59
C LYS A 570 -6.72 -12.61 7.52
N ILE A 571 -6.91 -11.34 7.86
CA ILE A 571 -7.39 -10.32 6.92
C ILE A 571 -6.35 -10.09 5.81
N PHE A 572 -5.09 -9.90 6.17
CA PHE A 572 -4.01 -9.72 5.19
C PHE A 572 -3.82 -10.94 4.30
N SER A 573 -3.87 -12.16 4.85
CA SER A 573 -3.77 -13.39 4.08
C SER A 573 -4.91 -13.53 3.08
N LEU A 574 -6.16 -13.25 3.50
CA LEU A 574 -7.32 -13.28 2.59
C LEU A 574 -7.19 -12.22 1.50
N ARG A 575 -6.84 -10.98 1.87
CA ARG A 575 -6.61 -9.89 0.93
C ARG A 575 -5.55 -10.27 -0.10
N ASN A 576 -4.39 -10.75 0.35
CA ASN A 576 -3.27 -11.13 -0.52
C ASN A 576 -3.63 -12.28 -1.46
N LEU A 577 -4.35 -13.30 -0.96
CA LEU A 577 -4.83 -14.40 -1.77
C LEU A 577 -5.82 -13.92 -2.84
N MET A 578 -6.77 -13.07 -2.48
CA MET A 578 -7.77 -12.54 -3.42
C MET A 578 -7.14 -11.62 -4.47
N THR A 579 -6.19 -10.77 -4.08
CA THR A 579 -5.43 -9.95 -5.04
C THR A 579 -4.72 -10.81 -6.08
N LYS A 580 -4.09 -11.91 -5.65
CA LYS A 580 -3.41 -12.85 -6.56
C LYS A 580 -4.40 -13.59 -7.44
N TRP A 581 -5.48 -14.12 -6.86
CA TRP A 581 -6.50 -14.87 -7.60
C TRP A 581 -7.23 -14.02 -8.65
N ALA A 582 -7.44 -12.74 -8.34
CA ALA A 582 -8.03 -11.78 -9.27
C ALA A 582 -7.12 -11.50 -10.49
N ASN A 583 -5.82 -11.81 -10.40
CA ASN A 583 -4.86 -11.75 -11.49
C ASN A 583 -4.65 -13.16 -12.10
N GLY A 584 -5.60 -13.56 -12.96
CA GLY A 584 -5.58 -14.88 -13.60
C GLY A 584 -4.33 -15.15 -14.43
N GLN A 585 -3.78 -14.14 -15.12
CA GLN A 585 -2.56 -14.30 -15.93
C GLN A 585 -1.35 -14.64 -15.05
N TYR A 586 -1.17 -13.91 -13.95
CA TYR A 586 -0.09 -14.19 -12.99
C TYR A 586 -0.22 -15.59 -12.39
N MET A 587 -1.42 -15.99 -11.96
CA MET A 587 -1.64 -17.32 -11.38
C MET A 587 -1.43 -18.45 -12.40
N ALA A 588 -1.88 -18.26 -13.64
CA ALA A 588 -1.69 -19.24 -14.71
C ALA A 588 -0.21 -19.46 -15.00
N VAL A 589 0.58 -18.38 -15.13
CA VAL A 589 2.03 -18.48 -15.36
C VAL A 589 2.71 -19.21 -14.20
N ASN A 590 2.45 -18.79 -12.95
CA ASN A 590 3.10 -19.40 -11.78
C ASN A 590 2.78 -20.90 -11.62
N PHE A 591 1.55 -21.32 -11.91
CA PHE A 591 1.19 -22.73 -11.77
C PHE A 591 1.60 -23.59 -12.97
N LEU A 592 1.77 -23.00 -14.17
CA LEU A 592 2.20 -23.72 -15.37
C LEU A 592 3.73 -23.81 -15.49
N GLU A 593 4.46 -22.82 -14.99
CA GLU A 593 5.92 -22.75 -15.07
C GLU A 593 6.61 -24.00 -14.50
N ALA A 594 6.23 -24.39 -13.28
CA ALA A 594 6.78 -25.55 -12.59
C ALA A 594 6.58 -26.88 -13.38
N PRO A 595 5.37 -27.33 -13.73
CA PRO A 595 5.18 -28.56 -14.49
C PRO A 595 5.79 -28.50 -15.90
N LEU A 596 5.81 -27.33 -16.55
CA LEU A 596 6.45 -27.18 -17.86
C LEU A 596 7.97 -27.38 -17.77
N LEU A 597 8.62 -26.77 -16.77
CA LEU A 597 10.05 -26.98 -16.51
C LEU A 597 10.33 -28.44 -16.14
N ALA A 598 9.48 -29.09 -15.35
CA ALA A 598 9.61 -30.50 -15.04
C ALA A 598 9.51 -31.38 -16.31
N LEU A 599 8.60 -31.03 -17.21
CA LEU A 599 8.43 -31.74 -18.49
C LEU A 599 9.67 -31.62 -19.36
N ILE A 600 10.19 -30.40 -19.54
CA ILE A 600 11.39 -30.14 -20.33
C ILE A 600 12.59 -30.88 -19.72
N LEU A 601 12.85 -30.67 -18.44
CA LEU A 601 14.01 -31.25 -17.76
C LEU A 601 13.91 -32.77 -17.67
N GLY A 602 12.73 -33.31 -17.36
CA GLY A 602 12.49 -34.74 -17.32
C GLY A 602 12.71 -35.39 -18.69
N TYR A 603 12.24 -34.77 -19.76
CA TYR A 603 12.42 -35.28 -21.13
C TYR A 603 13.92 -35.35 -21.49
N PHE A 604 14.67 -34.27 -21.29
CA PHE A 604 16.10 -34.24 -21.64
C PHE A 604 16.99 -35.09 -20.73
N THR A 605 16.55 -35.42 -19.51
CA THR A 605 17.30 -36.27 -18.57
C THR A 605 16.90 -37.74 -18.63
N LYS A 606 15.86 -38.12 -19.37
CA LYS A 606 15.47 -39.51 -19.55
C LYS A 606 16.44 -40.21 -20.52
N TYR A 607 17.53 -40.76 -19.97
CA TYR A 607 18.49 -41.55 -20.75
C TYR A 607 18.00 -42.99 -20.91
N ILE A 608 17.93 -43.47 -22.16
CA ILE A 608 17.48 -44.82 -22.50
C ILE A 608 18.71 -45.68 -22.77
N THR A 609 18.93 -46.68 -21.92
CA THR A 609 20.03 -47.65 -22.05
C THR A 609 19.67 -48.88 -22.88
N GLY A 610 18.37 -49.17 -23.04
CA GLY A 610 17.89 -50.43 -23.62
C GLY A 610 18.03 -51.61 -22.66
N THR A 611 17.32 -52.70 -22.97
CA THR A 611 17.51 -54.05 -22.41
C THR A 611 17.99 -55.00 -23.52
N GLU A 612 18.48 -56.19 -23.14
CA GLU A 612 18.88 -57.23 -24.11
C GLU A 612 17.75 -57.63 -25.07
N THR A 613 16.50 -57.43 -24.66
CA THR A 613 15.28 -57.73 -25.41
C THR A 613 14.69 -56.55 -26.18
N ASP A 614 14.96 -55.29 -25.76
CA ASP A 614 14.44 -54.08 -26.38
C ASP A 614 15.46 -52.92 -26.24
N PRO A 615 16.17 -52.55 -27.31
CA PRO A 615 17.13 -51.45 -27.30
C PRO A 615 16.55 -50.09 -26.90
N ASN A 616 15.22 -49.92 -26.97
CA ASN A 616 14.54 -48.66 -26.64
C ASN A 616 13.86 -48.67 -25.26
N ALA A 617 13.99 -49.76 -24.49
CA ALA A 617 13.41 -49.84 -23.15
C ALA A 617 14.15 -48.93 -22.16
N TYR A 618 13.39 -48.12 -21.43
CA TYR A 618 13.93 -47.30 -20.35
C TYR A 618 14.10 -48.11 -19.07
N VAL A 619 15.28 -48.05 -18.48
CA VAL A 619 15.61 -48.69 -17.19
C VAL A 619 16.13 -47.63 -16.23
N PHE A 620 15.42 -47.39 -15.13
CA PHE A 620 15.80 -46.39 -14.14
C PHE A 620 17.21 -46.60 -13.58
N TYR A 621 17.63 -47.87 -13.41
CA TYR A 621 18.97 -48.20 -12.94
C TYR A 621 20.10 -47.71 -13.85
N GLY A 622 19.90 -47.78 -15.17
CA GLY A 622 20.89 -47.37 -16.17
C GLY A 622 20.89 -45.88 -16.48
N ASN A 623 19.96 -45.09 -15.92
CA ASN A 623 19.89 -43.66 -16.24
C ASN A 623 21.06 -42.88 -15.61
N GLU A 624 22.02 -42.47 -16.43
CA GLU A 624 23.21 -41.73 -15.99
C GLU A 624 22.92 -40.30 -15.51
N ASN A 625 21.80 -39.72 -15.97
CA ASN A 625 21.49 -38.31 -15.77
C ASN A 625 20.74 -38.02 -14.44
N LEU A 626 20.49 -39.02 -13.60
CA LEU A 626 19.77 -38.82 -12.33
C LEU A 626 20.47 -37.83 -11.38
N PRO A 627 21.78 -37.88 -11.13
CA PRO A 627 22.47 -36.87 -10.32
C PRO A 627 22.31 -35.43 -10.82
N ALA A 628 22.34 -35.24 -12.15
CA ALA A 628 22.15 -33.95 -12.77
C ALA A 628 20.69 -33.48 -12.62
N PHE A 629 19.73 -34.39 -12.79
CA PHE A 629 18.31 -34.10 -12.55
C PHE A 629 18.06 -33.62 -11.11
N LEU A 630 18.59 -34.33 -10.09
CA LEU A 630 18.44 -33.92 -8.69
C LEU A 630 19.01 -32.52 -8.43
N LEU A 631 20.14 -32.16 -9.05
CA LEU A 631 20.70 -30.82 -8.97
C LEU A 631 19.76 -29.80 -9.63
N MET A 632 19.25 -30.09 -10.82
CA MET A 632 18.32 -29.22 -11.52
C MET A 632 17.01 -29.01 -10.74
N CYS A 633 16.52 -30.02 -10.02
CA CYS A 633 15.37 -29.85 -9.11
C CYS A 633 15.66 -28.79 -8.02
N VAL A 634 16.84 -28.81 -7.42
CA VAL A 634 17.26 -27.80 -6.43
C VAL A 634 17.35 -26.42 -7.08
N ILE A 635 17.92 -26.32 -8.28
CA ILE A 635 18.05 -25.07 -9.03
C ILE A 635 16.67 -24.47 -9.33
N VAL A 636 15.74 -25.28 -9.84
CA VAL A 636 14.38 -24.85 -10.16
C VAL A 636 13.64 -24.40 -8.91
N ALA A 637 13.74 -25.15 -7.80
CA ALA A 637 13.14 -24.77 -6.53
C ALA A 637 13.67 -23.41 -6.02
N LEU A 638 14.98 -23.17 -6.14
CA LEU A 638 15.59 -21.89 -5.78
C LEU A 638 15.15 -20.75 -6.71
N PHE A 639 15.15 -21.00 -8.02
CA PHE A 639 14.80 -20.00 -9.02
C PHE A 639 13.33 -19.56 -8.90
N ILE A 640 12.40 -20.52 -8.92
CA ILE A 640 10.96 -20.24 -8.81
C ILE A 640 10.65 -19.53 -7.48
N GLY A 641 11.20 -20.00 -6.36
CA GLY A 641 10.99 -19.36 -5.05
C GLY A 641 11.47 -17.91 -5.01
N MET A 642 12.65 -17.61 -5.55
CA MET A 642 13.15 -16.23 -5.58
C MET A 642 12.33 -15.33 -6.51
N THR A 643 11.99 -15.81 -7.70
CA THR A 643 11.27 -15.00 -8.71
C THR A 643 9.85 -14.67 -8.25
N VAL A 644 9.11 -15.63 -7.69
CA VAL A 644 7.70 -15.42 -7.25
C VAL A 644 7.61 -14.43 -6.08
N SER A 645 8.63 -14.38 -5.23
CA SER A 645 8.63 -13.56 -4.00
C SER A 645 9.32 -12.19 -4.14
N ALA A 646 10.16 -12.03 -5.17
CA ALA A 646 10.99 -10.85 -5.41
C ALA A 646 10.22 -9.52 -5.54
N GLU A 647 8.99 -9.53 -6.06
CA GLU A 647 8.21 -8.30 -6.32
C GLU A 647 7.20 -7.94 -5.21
N GLU A 648 7.01 -8.81 -4.22
CA GLU A 648 5.85 -8.73 -3.32
C GLU A 648 5.83 -7.50 -2.39
N ILE A 649 6.97 -7.17 -1.77
CA ILE A 649 7.04 -6.09 -0.78
C ILE A 649 7.21 -4.74 -1.46
N ILE A 650 8.02 -4.68 -2.53
CA ILE A 650 8.23 -3.46 -3.30
C ILE A 650 6.94 -2.93 -3.91
N ARG A 651 6.06 -3.83 -4.39
CA ARG A 651 4.75 -3.45 -4.96
C ARG A 651 3.81 -2.84 -3.92
N ASP A 652 3.80 -3.41 -2.71
CA ASP A 652 2.98 -2.92 -1.60
C ASP A 652 3.58 -1.69 -0.90
N ALA A 653 4.84 -1.33 -1.16
CA ALA A 653 5.58 -0.33 -0.38
C ALA A 653 4.85 1.02 -0.28
N ARG A 654 4.21 1.46 -1.36
CA ARG A 654 3.43 2.71 -1.34
C ARG A 654 2.16 2.58 -0.51
N LEU A 655 1.41 1.48 -0.66
CA LEU A 655 0.22 1.18 0.15
C LEU A 655 0.56 1.08 1.64
N LEU A 656 1.66 0.43 2.01
CA LEU A 656 2.12 0.33 3.39
C LEU A 656 2.44 1.69 4.00
N ASN A 657 2.99 2.64 3.23
CA ASN A 657 3.23 3.99 3.71
C ASN A 657 1.93 4.72 4.06
N ARG A 658 0.86 4.49 3.30
CA ARG A 658 -0.49 4.99 3.63
C ARG A 658 -1.05 4.32 4.88
N GLU A 659 -0.99 3.00 4.94
CA GLU A 659 -1.51 2.21 6.08
C GLU A 659 -0.70 2.43 7.37
N LYS A 660 0.46 3.10 7.31
CA LYS A 660 1.26 3.43 8.49
C LYS A 660 0.48 4.22 9.56
N PHE A 661 -0.48 5.06 9.16
CA PHE A 661 -1.36 5.80 10.07
C PHE A 661 -2.30 4.89 10.88
N LEU A 662 -2.50 3.65 10.45
CA LEU A 662 -3.31 2.66 11.16
C LEU A 662 -2.50 1.90 12.23
N ASN A 663 -1.19 2.11 12.34
CA ASN A 663 -0.32 1.38 13.28
C ASN A 663 -0.50 -0.16 13.24
N LEU A 664 -0.69 -0.72 12.03
CA LEU A 664 -0.90 -2.16 11.84
C LEU A 664 0.36 -2.98 12.19
N SER A 665 0.14 -4.24 12.57
CA SER A 665 1.19 -5.17 12.95
C SER A 665 2.04 -5.57 11.74
N ARG A 666 3.29 -5.11 11.73
CA ARG A 666 4.31 -5.53 10.73
C ARG A 666 4.50 -7.05 10.70
N PHE A 667 4.43 -7.71 11.86
CA PHE A 667 4.51 -9.17 11.94
C PHE A 667 3.36 -9.83 11.19
N SER A 668 2.13 -9.37 11.42
CA SER A 668 0.93 -9.92 10.79
C SER A 668 0.95 -9.75 9.28
N TYR A 669 1.43 -8.61 8.78
CA TYR A 669 1.64 -8.35 7.36
C TYR A 669 2.69 -9.32 6.76
N LEU A 670 3.90 -9.37 7.31
CA LEU A 670 4.99 -10.19 6.77
C LEU A 670 4.66 -11.68 6.82
N SER A 671 4.13 -12.17 7.94
CA SER A 671 3.71 -13.57 8.07
C SER A 671 2.60 -13.92 7.07
N SER A 672 1.65 -13.01 6.80
CA SER A 672 0.61 -13.26 5.80
C SER A 672 1.18 -13.44 4.38
N LYS A 673 2.19 -12.64 4.02
CA LYS A 673 2.91 -12.75 2.75
C LYS A 673 3.65 -14.09 2.66
N VAL A 674 4.43 -14.43 3.69
CA VAL A 674 5.18 -15.68 3.75
C VAL A 674 4.23 -16.88 3.61
N VAL A 675 3.15 -16.96 4.39
CA VAL A 675 2.23 -18.10 4.35
C VAL A 675 1.56 -18.28 2.98
N VAL A 676 1.12 -17.20 2.33
CA VAL A 676 0.53 -17.28 0.98
C VAL A 676 1.56 -17.78 -0.04
N LEU A 677 2.80 -17.29 0.03
CA LEU A 677 3.88 -17.75 -0.86
C LEU A 677 4.24 -19.22 -0.61
N LEU A 678 4.27 -19.65 0.66
CA LEU A 678 4.48 -21.05 1.02
C LEU A 678 3.43 -21.96 0.40
N LEU A 679 2.16 -21.57 0.44
CA LEU A 679 1.07 -22.35 -0.18
C LEU A 679 1.24 -22.46 -1.70
N ILE A 680 1.60 -21.36 -2.37
CA ILE A 680 1.84 -21.36 -3.82
C ILE A 680 3.04 -22.26 -4.16
N SER A 681 4.17 -22.10 -3.46
CA SER A 681 5.37 -22.91 -3.69
C SER A 681 5.17 -24.39 -3.32
N ALA A 682 4.35 -24.71 -2.33
CA ALA A 682 3.98 -26.08 -2.00
C ALA A 682 3.31 -26.78 -3.18
N VAL A 683 2.34 -26.10 -3.82
CA VAL A 683 1.65 -26.60 -5.02
C VAL A 683 2.62 -26.69 -6.19
N GLN A 684 3.44 -25.66 -6.44
CA GLN A 684 4.43 -25.66 -7.53
C GLN A 684 5.45 -26.79 -7.40
N MET A 685 6.00 -27.03 -6.21
CA MET A 685 6.96 -28.11 -5.99
C MET A 685 6.29 -29.49 -6.08
N LEU A 686 5.01 -29.61 -5.68
CA LEU A 686 4.25 -30.85 -5.84
C LEU A 686 4.03 -31.17 -7.31
N THR A 687 3.54 -30.21 -8.11
CA THR A 687 3.28 -30.43 -9.54
C THR A 687 4.58 -30.67 -10.31
N TYR A 688 5.64 -29.92 -10.02
CA TYR A 688 6.98 -30.15 -10.56
C TYR A 688 7.45 -31.58 -10.31
N LEU A 689 7.33 -32.04 -9.05
CA LEU A 689 7.77 -33.37 -8.66
C LEU A 689 6.94 -34.48 -9.31
N LEU A 690 5.61 -34.34 -9.34
CA LEU A 690 4.72 -35.35 -9.93
C LEU A 690 5.03 -35.56 -11.42
N VAL A 691 5.21 -34.47 -12.18
CA VAL A 691 5.57 -34.55 -13.60
C VAL A 691 6.97 -35.14 -13.79
N GLY A 692 7.96 -34.70 -13.01
CA GLY A 692 9.33 -35.22 -13.09
C GLY A 692 9.43 -36.71 -12.75
N HIS A 693 8.76 -37.16 -11.68
CA HIS A 693 8.70 -38.57 -11.27
C HIS A 693 7.99 -39.44 -12.30
N LEU A 694 6.92 -38.93 -12.92
CA LEU A 694 6.21 -39.64 -13.98
C LEU A 694 7.10 -39.89 -15.20
N ILE A 695 7.87 -38.90 -15.62
CA ILE A 695 8.73 -39.01 -16.81
C ILE A 695 9.92 -39.93 -16.57
N LEU A 696 10.61 -39.77 -15.44
CA LEU A 696 11.79 -40.56 -15.08
C LEU A 696 11.46 -41.90 -14.41
N GLU A 697 10.17 -42.20 -14.22
CA GLU A 697 9.63 -43.40 -13.58
C GLU A 697 10.21 -43.66 -12.17
N ILE A 698 10.39 -42.58 -11.40
CA ILE A 698 10.81 -42.67 -10.00
C ILE A 698 9.60 -43.12 -9.17
N ARG A 699 9.55 -44.41 -8.80
CA ARG A 699 8.36 -45.03 -8.18
C ARG A 699 8.22 -44.82 -6.67
N ALA A 700 9.23 -44.28 -6.01
CA ALA A 700 9.27 -44.09 -4.55
C ALA A 700 9.84 -42.71 -4.18
N MET A 701 9.85 -42.38 -2.89
CA MET A 701 10.49 -41.18 -2.34
C MET A 701 9.82 -39.83 -2.69
N ALA A 702 8.59 -39.84 -3.24
CA ALA A 702 7.88 -38.63 -3.63
C ALA A 702 7.68 -37.64 -2.47
N LEU A 703 7.26 -38.12 -1.29
CA LEU A 703 7.04 -37.26 -0.12
C LEU A 703 8.34 -36.65 0.40
N GLN A 704 9.41 -37.45 0.50
CA GLN A 704 10.71 -37.00 0.98
C GLN A 704 11.31 -35.94 0.05
N HIS A 705 11.32 -36.21 -1.26
CA HIS A 705 11.76 -35.27 -2.27
C HIS A 705 10.91 -33.99 -2.27
N TRP A 706 9.59 -34.10 -2.14
CA TRP A 706 8.71 -32.95 -2.05
C TRP A 706 9.01 -32.09 -0.81
N LEU A 707 9.21 -32.70 0.36
CA LEU A 707 9.56 -31.97 1.59
C LEU A 707 10.89 -31.21 1.46
N ILE A 708 11.90 -31.82 0.81
CA ILE A 708 13.21 -31.18 0.58
C ILE A 708 13.06 -30.01 -0.41
N LEU A 709 12.42 -30.24 -1.55
CA LEU A 709 12.23 -29.20 -2.58
C LEU A 709 11.35 -28.06 -2.08
N PHE A 710 10.27 -28.38 -1.36
CA PHE A 710 9.43 -27.39 -0.69
C PHE A 710 10.22 -26.55 0.30
N SER A 711 11.02 -27.18 1.17
CA SER A 711 11.86 -26.45 2.14
C SER A 711 12.93 -25.60 1.47
N THR A 712 13.44 -26.05 0.32
CA THR A 712 14.36 -25.28 -0.52
C THR A 712 13.66 -24.04 -1.10
N ALA A 713 12.46 -24.22 -1.65
CA ALA A 713 11.64 -23.13 -2.17
C ALA A 713 11.24 -22.14 -1.06
N VAL A 714 11.02 -22.59 0.19
CA VAL A 714 10.78 -21.72 1.35
C VAL A 714 11.98 -20.79 1.59
N VAL A 715 13.19 -21.34 1.62
CA VAL A 715 14.41 -20.54 1.81
C VAL A 715 14.56 -19.52 0.67
N ALA A 716 14.33 -19.94 -0.57
CA ALA A 716 14.37 -19.07 -1.74
C ALA A 716 13.32 -17.96 -1.71
N ASN A 717 12.09 -18.26 -1.30
CA ASN A 717 11.03 -17.26 -1.09
C ASN A 717 11.46 -16.19 -0.08
N LEU A 718 12.11 -16.60 1.00
CA LEU A 718 12.57 -15.66 2.03
C LEU A 718 13.77 -14.84 1.56
N ILE A 719 14.68 -15.41 0.77
CA ILE A 719 15.74 -14.66 0.08
C ILE A 719 15.11 -13.59 -0.83
N GLY A 720 14.15 -13.97 -1.66
CA GLY A 720 13.46 -13.04 -2.57
C GLY A 720 12.69 -11.93 -1.83
N LEU A 721 12.00 -12.24 -0.73
CA LEU A 721 11.36 -11.23 0.12
C LEU A 721 12.37 -10.26 0.76
N ASN A 722 13.51 -10.75 1.24
CA ASN A 722 14.56 -9.88 1.79
C ASN A 722 15.10 -8.93 0.71
N ILE A 723 15.30 -9.41 -0.52
CA ILE A 723 15.68 -8.59 -1.66
C ILE A 723 14.58 -7.56 -1.98
N SER A 724 13.31 -8.00 -2.03
CA SER A 724 12.14 -7.15 -2.27
C SER A 724 12.03 -5.99 -1.29
N ALA A 725 12.33 -6.24 -0.01
CA ALA A 725 12.28 -5.23 1.05
C ALA A 725 13.47 -4.24 1.04
N ALA A 726 14.57 -4.58 0.38
CA ALA A 726 15.80 -3.80 0.39
C ALA A 726 15.95 -2.84 -0.78
N PHE A 727 15.45 -3.21 -1.97
CA PHE A 727 15.61 -2.44 -3.20
C PHE A 727 14.35 -1.64 -3.57
N ARG A 728 14.54 -0.59 -4.37
CA ARG A 728 13.47 0.36 -4.74
C ARG A 728 12.92 0.17 -6.16
N THR A 729 13.54 -0.68 -6.97
CA THR A 729 13.13 -0.95 -8.36
C THR A 729 13.13 -2.45 -8.64
N VAL A 730 12.13 -2.89 -9.39
CA VAL A 730 11.97 -4.29 -9.81
C VAL A 730 13.11 -4.74 -10.73
N VAL A 731 13.57 -3.88 -11.64
CA VAL A 731 14.68 -4.18 -12.57
C VAL A 731 15.97 -4.56 -11.83
N THR A 732 16.31 -3.85 -10.76
CA THR A 732 17.50 -4.17 -9.95
C THR A 732 17.38 -5.53 -9.27
N ILE A 733 16.18 -5.90 -8.86
CA ILE A 733 15.91 -7.21 -8.24
C ILE A 733 16.16 -8.33 -9.26
N TYR A 734 15.68 -8.21 -10.49
CA TYR A 734 15.91 -9.21 -11.54
C TYR A 734 17.38 -9.37 -11.92
N ILE A 735 18.16 -8.29 -11.91
CA ILE A 735 19.62 -8.37 -12.13
C ILE A 735 20.33 -9.10 -10.97
N LEU A 736 19.81 -8.97 -9.74
CA LEU A 736 20.40 -9.57 -8.55
C LEU A 736 20.12 -11.08 -8.43
N ILE A 737 18.98 -11.57 -8.93
CA ILE A 737 18.60 -12.98 -8.80
C ILE A 737 19.69 -13.91 -9.38
N PRO A 738 20.18 -13.74 -10.63
CA PRO A 738 21.29 -14.54 -11.16
C PRO A 738 22.58 -14.40 -10.35
N LEU A 739 22.89 -13.21 -9.85
CA LEU A 739 24.08 -12.96 -9.03
C LEU A 739 24.06 -13.74 -7.71
N VAL A 740 22.87 -13.94 -7.13
CA VAL A 740 22.67 -14.75 -5.92
C VAL A 740 22.63 -16.25 -6.26
N LEU A 741 22.01 -16.60 -7.37
CA LEU A 741 21.82 -17.98 -7.81
C LEU A 741 23.13 -18.65 -8.24
N VAL A 742 24.03 -17.96 -8.94
CA VAL A 742 25.31 -18.55 -9.41
C VAL A 742 26.17 -19.09 -8.25
N PRO A 743 26.45 -18.33 -7.16
CA PRO A 743 27.16 -18.86 -5.99
C PRO A 743 26.43 -20.02 -5.31
N LEU A 744 25.10 -19.93 -5.17
CA LEU A 744 24.30 -21.01 -4.61
C LEU A 744 24.49 -22.30 -5.41
N ILE A 745 24.52 -22.22 -6.75
CA ILE A 745 24.74 -23.38 -7.60
C ILE A 745 26.17 -23.91 -7.50
N LEU A 746 27.16 -23.01 -7.62
CA LEU A 746 28.58 -23.37 -7.65
C LEU A 746 29.02 -24.10 -6.39
N PHE A 747 28.57 -23.62 -5.22
CA PHE A 747 28.95 -24.15 -3.91
C PHE A 747 27.98 -25.22 -3.38
N SER A 748 27.14 -25.79 -4.25
CA SER A 748 26.28 -26.94 -3.90
C SER A 748 27.06 -28.24 -3.67
N GLY A 749 28.28 -28.35 -4.22
CA GLY A 749 29.11 -29.57 -4.19
C GLY A 749 28.81 -30.56 -5.33
N ALA A 750 27.78 -30.30 -6.14
CA ALA A 750 27.38 -31.14 -7.26
C ALA A 750 28.21 -30.86 -8.53
N ILE A 751 28.41 -29.57 -8.86
CA ILE A 751 29.17 -29.14 -10.06
C ILE A 751 30.67 -29.23 -9.80
N ILE A 752 31.12 -28.67 -8.67
CA ILE A 752 32.53 -28.70 -8.28
C ILE A 752 32.64 -29.42 -6.94
N PRO A 753 33.33 -30.57 -6.89
CA PRO A 753 33.62 -31.25 -5.63
C PRO A 753 34.39 -30.35 -4.65
N PHE A 754 34.01 -30.36 -3.38
CA PHE A 754 34.55 -29.44 -2.36
C PHE A 754 36.06 -29.57 -2.13
N ASP A 755 36.63 -30.74 -2.36
CA ASP A 755 38.06 -31.03 -2.27
C ASP A 755 38.85 -30.44 -3.45
N LYS A 756 38.19 -30.14 -4.57
CA LYS A 756 38.77 -29.53 -5.77
C LYS A 756 38.62 -28.00 -5.82
N LEU A 757 38.06 -27.39 -4.76
CA LEU A 757 38.03 -25.93 -4.63
C LEU A 757 39.43 -25.36 -4.33
N HIS A 758 39.57 -24.04 -4.48
CA HIS A 758 40.81 -23.33 -4.14
C HIS A 758 41.29 -23.69 -2.72
N LYS A 759 42.59 -23.97 -2.55
CA LYS A 759 43.18 -24.54 -1.31
C LYS A 759 42.89 -23.75 -0.03
N GLN A 760 42.62 -22.46 -0.13
CA GLN A 760 42.27 -21.62 1.02
C GLN A 760 40.84 -21.87 1.54
N ILE A 761 39.95 -22.39 0.70
CA ILE A 761 38.52 -22.60 1.01
C ILE A 761 38.21 -24.09 1.09
N SER A 762 38.93 -24.94 0.36
CA SER A 762 38.69 -26.38 0.36
C SER A 762 39.00 -27.03 1.71
N SER A 763 38.27 -28.10 2.00
CA SER A 763 38.47 -28.93 3.18
C SER A 763 38.34 -30.38 2.78
N LEU A 764 39.31 -31.20 3.20
CA LEU A 764 39.34 -32.62 2.86
C LEU A 764 38.46 -33.43 3.83
N LYS A 765 38.38 -33.03 5.10
CA LYS A 765 37.70 -33.78 6.18
C LYS A 765 36.19 -33.51 6.27
N VAL A 766 35.78 -32.25 6.17
CA VAL A 766 34.37 -31.82 6.28
C VAL A 766 34.01 -30.89 5.12
N VAL A 767 32.71 -30.72 4.86
CA VAL A 767 32.24 -29.70 3.92
C VAL A 767 32.74 -28.31 4.36
N PRO A 768 33.29 -27.50 3.43
CA PRO A 768 33.81 -26.18 3.75
C PRO A 768 32.70 -25.23 4.20
N VAL A 769 33.06 -24.23 5.00
CA VAL A 769 32.09 -23.27 5.57
C VAL A 769 31.28 -22.55 4.48
N VAL A 770 31.92 -22.25 3.34
CA VAL A 770 31.22 -21.65 2.19
C VAL A 770 30.11 -22.56 1.67
N GLY A 771 30.29 -23.88 1.68
CA GLY A 771 29.25 -24.83 1.34
C GLY A 771 28.19 -24.98 2.44
N ASP A 772 28.60 -24.96 3.72
CA ASP A 772 27.66 -25.01 4.85
C ASP A 772 26.71 -23.79 4.88
N LEU A 773 27.11 -22.64 4.32
CA LEU A 773 26.29 -21.44 4.18
C LEU A 773 25.29 -21.48 3.01
N MET A 774 25.35 -22.49 2.14
CA MET A 774 24.55 -22.54 0.91
C MET A 774 23.40 -23.52 1.07
N ALA A 775 22.16 -23.02 0.95
CA ALA A 775 20.96 -23.85 1.07
C ALA A 775 20.94 -24.99 0.03
N SER A 776 21.40 -24.71 -1.19
CA SER A 776 21.51 -25.68 -2.29
C SER A 776 22.31 -26.93 -1.92
N ARG A 777 23.39 -26.79 -1.15
CA ARG A 777 24.23 -27.92 -0.69
C ARG A 777 23.43 -28.86 0.20
N TRP A 778 22.68 -28.31 1.16
CA TRP A 778 21.88 -29.10 2.10
C TRP A 778 20.76 -29.84 1.37
N SER A 779 20.10 -29.16 0.44
CA SER A 779 19.05 -29.74 -0.40
C SER A 779 19.56 -30.84 -1.31
N TYR A 780 20.68 -30.62 -2.01
CA TYR A 780 21.23 -31.60 -2.95
C TYR A 780 21.75 -32.84 -2.24
N GLU A 781 22.49 -32.67 -1.14
CA GLU A 781 22.94 -33.81 -0.32
C GLU A 781 21.75 -34.58 0.24
N ALA A 782 20.71 -33.89 0.72
CA ALA A 782 19.50 -34.55 1.21
C ALA A 782 18.83 -35.38 0.12
N LEU A 783 18.67 -34.85 -1.09
CA LEU A 783 18.09 -35.59 -2.23
C LEU A 783 18.95 -36.81 -2.59
N ALA A 784 20.26 -36.61 -2.80
CA ALA A 784 21.16 -37.67 -3.25
C ALA A 784 21.27 -38.81 -2.22
N VAL A 785 21.49 -38.49 -0.95
CA VAL A 785 21.63 -39.47 0.13
C VAL A 785 20.30 -40.19 0.38
N THR A 786 19.19 -39.46 0.42
CA THR A 786 17.86 -40.05 0.68
C THR A 786 17.44 -40.96 -0.49
N GLN A 787 17.67 -40.55 -1.73
CA GLN A 787 17.37 -41.37 -2.91
C GLN A 787 18.24 -42.63 -2.96
N PHE A 788 19.52 -42.56 -2.55
CA PHE A 788 20.38 -43.74 -2.51
C PHE A 788 20.07 -44.66 -1.33
N ARG A 789 19.92 -44.14 -0.12
CA ARG A 789 19.83 -44.95 1.10
C ARG A 789 18.43 -45.48 1.36
N ASP A 790 17.42 -44.62 1.23
CA ASP A 790 16.07 -44.88 1.73
C ASP A 790 15.15 -45.48 0.65
N ASN A 791 15.65 -45.70 -0.58
CA ASN A 791 14.88 -46.39 -1.60
C ASN A 791 14.55 -47.84 -1.17
N PRO A 792 13.42 -48.41 -1.64
CA PRO A 792 12.95 -49.72 -1.19
C PRO A 792 13.97 -50.87 -1.33
N PHE A 793 14.86 -50.78 -2.33
CA PHE A 793 15.89 -51.78 -2.58
C PHE A 793 17.06 -51.62 -1.60
N GLN A 794 17.75 -50.47 -1.63
CA GLN A 794 18.98 -50.25 -0.86
C GLN A 794 18.75 -50.20 0.65
N LYS A 795 17.57 -49.75 1.10
CA LYS A 795 17.24 -49.66 2.54
C LYS A 795 17.43 -50.98 3.29
N GLN A 796 17.26 -52.11 2.61
CA GLN A 796 17.39 -53.45 3.19
C GLN A 796 18.86 -53.88 3.35
N PHE A 797 19.74 -53.37 2.50
CA PHE A 797 21.15 -53.74 2.45
C PHE A 797 22.07 -52.71 3.10
N PHE A 798 21.62 -51.46 3.24
CA PHE A 798 22.47 -50.33 3.61
C PHE A 798 23.27 -50.54 4.91
N GLY A 799 22.64 -51.09 5.96
CA GLY A 799 23.32 -51.36 7.23
C GLY A 799 24.45 -52.37 7.09
N LEU A 800 24.20 -53.47 6.37
CA LEU A 800 25.20 -54.50 6.09
C LEU A 800 26.29 -54.00 5.15
N ASP A 801 25.93 -53.24 4.11
CA ASP A 801 26.88 -52.61 3.21
C ASP A 801 27.81 -51.64 3.94
N MET A 802 27.30 -50.96 4.97
CA MET A 802 28.11 -50.09 5.83
C MET A 802 29.16 -50.88 6.62
N GLU A 803 28.78 -52.00 7.23
CA GLU A 803 29.69 -52.89 7.97
C GLU A 803 30.72 -53.54 7.05
N ILE A 804 30.28 -54.04 5.89
CA ILE A 804 31.17 -54.62 4.86
C ILE A 804 32.18 -53.57 4.39
N SER A 805 31.72 -52.36 4.10
CA SER A 805 32.58 -51.26 3.63
C SER A 805 33.59 -50.84 4.70
N GLU A 806 33.20 -50.84 5.98
CA GLU A 806 34.12 -50.58 7.10
C GLU A 806 35.18 -51.69 7.22
N ALA A 807 34.78 -52.96 7.14
CA ALA A 807 35.72 -54.07 7.21
C ALA A 807 36.71 -54.08 6.03
N VAL A 808 36.23 -53.83 4.81
CA VAL A 808 37.08 -53.70 3.61
C VAL A 808 38.00 -52.48 3.74
N TRP A 809 37.50 -51.36 4.28
CA TRP A 809 38.34 -50.20 4.55
C TRP A 809 39.52 -50.55 5.46
N VAL A 810 39.27 -51.22 6.58
CA VAL A 810 40.31 -51.58 7.54
C VAL A 810 41.28 -52.60 6.94
N ASN A 811 40.77 -53.68 6.37
CA ASN A 811 41.57 -54.81 5.87
C ASN A 811 42.36 -54.49 4.59
N SER A 812 41.75 -53.79 3.64
CA SER A 812 42.31 -53.60 2.29
C SER A 812 43.01 -52.26 2.10
N PHE A 813 42.77 -51.28 2.96
CA PHE A 813 43.36 -49.93 2.81
C PHE A 813 44.10 -49.45 4.04
N LEU A 814 43.49 -49.47 5.23
CA LEU A 814 44.11 -48.91 6.44
C LEU A 814 45.30 -49.74 6.92
N LEU A 815 45.10 -51.02 7.23
CA LEU A 815 46.17 -51.88 7.75
C LEU A 815 47.33 -52.04 6.77
N PRO A 816 47.12 -52.31 5.46
CA PRO A 816 48.23 -52.40 4.51
C PRO A 816 48.99 -51.08 4.37
N ARG A 817 48.31 -49.93 4.50
CA ARG A 817 48.98 -48.63 4.48
C ARG A 817 49.82 -48.41 5.74
N LEU A 818 49.33 -48.82 6.91
CA LEU A 818 50.09 -48.74 8.15
C LEU A 818 51.30 -49.68 8.12
N GLU A 819 51.14 -50.92 7.66
CA GLU A 819 52.24 -51.86 7.43
C GLU A 819 53.29 -51.28 6.48
N GLN A 820 52.85 -50.71 5.34
CA GLN A 820 53.76 -50.03 4.41
C GLN A 820 54.51 -48.86 5.06
N MET A 821 53.84 -48.07 5.91
CA MET A 821 54.47 -46.96 6.62
C MET A 821 55.47 -47.44 7.69
N VAL A 822 55.17 -48.55 8.39
CA VAL A 822 56.11 -49.19 9.33
C VAL A 822 57.34 -49.73 8.58
N ASP A 823 57.13 -50.43 7.46
CA ASP A 823 58.23 -50.92 6.62
C ASP A 823 59.09 -49.78 6.07
N GLN A 824 58.47 -48.66 5.67
CA GLN A 824 59.19 -47.46 5.22
C GLN A 824 59.98 -46.81 6.36
N ALA A 825 59.42 -46.77 7.56
CA ALA A 825 60.11 -46.23 8.73
C ALA A 825 61.33 -47.08 9.11
N LEU A 826 61.28 -48.39 8.93
CA LEU A 826 62.39 -49.32 9.23
C LEU A 826 63.50 -49.30 8.17
N ARG A 827 63.18 -48.97 6.91
CA ARG A 827 64.16 -48.95 5.81
C ARG A 827 64.96 -47.64 5.74
N ASN A 828 64.45 -46.56 6.31
CA ASN A 828 65.13 -45.27 6.31
C ASN A 828 65.97 -45.14 7.58
N GLU A 829 67.24 -44.73 7.44
CA GLU A 829 68.14 -44.50 8.60
C GLU A 829 67.61 -43.43 9.57
N GLN A 830 66.74 -42.53 9.09
CA GLN A 830 65.94 -41.58 9.88
C GLN A 830 64.51 -41.50 9.32
N PRO A 831 63.50 -42.16 9.93
CA PRO A 831 62.10 -41.97 9.56
C PRO A 831 61.67 -40.52 9.73
N ALA A 832 60.96 -39.98 8.73
CA ALA A 832 60.48 -38.60 8.81
C ALA A 832 59.49 -38.42 9.97
N ASP A 833 59.68 -37.39 10.81
CA ASP A 833 58.87 -37.11 12.02
C ASP A 833 57.35 -37.20 11.78
N TRP A 834 56.88 -36.63 10.67
CA TRP A 834 55.46 -36.64 10.31
C TRP A 834 54.89 -38.06 10.13
N MET A 835 55.72 -39.02 9.71
CA MET A 835 55.32 -40.41 9.48
C MET A 835 55.09 -41.14 10.80
N LEU A 836 56.01 -40.95 11.77
CA LEU A 836 55.88 -41.45 13.13
C LEU A 836 54.68 -40.81 13.85
N GLU A 837 54.45 -39.50 13.66
CA GLU A 837 53.26 -38.83 14.18
C GLU A 837 51.95 -39.43 13.62
N VAL A 838 51.90 -39.73 12.32
CA VAL A 838 50.72 -40.38 11.71
C VAL A 838 50.53 -41.79 12.28
N LEU A 839 51.59 -42.60 12.35
CA LEU A 839 51.53 -43.95 12.91
C LEU A 839 51.03 -43.92 14.36
N ASN A 840 51.58 -43.03 15.18
CA ASN A 840 51.14 -42.84 16.56
C ASN A 840 49.67 -42.45 16.65
N ASN A 841 49.22 -41.51 15.83
CA ASN A 841 47.82 -41.08 15.84
C ASN A 841 46.86 -42.19 15.41
N GLU A 842 47.19 -42.96 14.38
CA GLU A 842 46.32 -44.04 13.90
C GLU A 842 46.33 -45.25 14.83
N ILE A 843 47.47 -45.63 15.41
CA ILE A 843 47.53 -46.72 16.41
C ILE A 843 46.79 -46.33 17.69
N ASN A 844 46.92 -45.08 18.15
CA ASN A 844 46.13 -44.58 19.28
C ASN A 844 44.61 -44.61 18.98
N LYS A 845 44.19 -44.31 17.74
CA LYS A 845 42.78 -44.43 17.35
C LYS A 845 42.31 -45.88 17.32
N LEU A 846 43.12 -46.78 16.76
CA LEU A 846 42.80 -48.21 16.73
C LEU A 846 42.71 -48.77 18.15
N SER A 847 43.70 -48.50 19.01
CA SER A 847 43.70 -48.94 20.40
C SER A 847 42.61 -48.30 21.26
N GLY A 848 42.05 -47.17 20.84
CA GLY A 848 40.95 -46.48 21.51
C GLY A 848 39.55 -46.91 21.07
N ASP A 849 39.42 -47.73 20.02
CA ASP A 849 38.13 -48.29 19.60
C ASP A 849 37.76 -49.46 20.51
N PRO A 850 36.57 -49.47 21.16
CA PRO A 850 36.14 -50.57 22.02
C PRO A 850 36.07 -51.94 21.34
N ARG A 851 36.04 -51.98 20.00
CA ARG A 851 36.02 -53.22 19.21
C ARG A 851 37.40 -53.86 19.09
N HIS A 852 38.47 -53.14 19.41
CA HIS A 852 39.84 -53.62 19.24
C HIS A 852 40.48 -53.93 20.60
N PRO A 853 41.40 -54.90 20.65
CA PRO A 853 42.26 -55.09 21.82
C PRO A 853 43.16 -53.85 22.02
N PRO A 854 43.54 -53.54 23.27
CA PRO A 854 44.50 -52.47 23.53
C PRO A 854 45.88 -52.85 22.98
N PHE A 855 46.58 -51.88 22.38
CA PHE A 855 47.94 -52.11 21.91
C PHE A 855 48.89 -52.32 23.11
N GLN A 856 49.63 -53.43 23.10
CA GLN A 856 50.49 -53.82 24.23
C GLN A 856 51.91 -53.21 24.20
N GLY A 857 52.25 -52.45 23.16
CA GLY A 857 53.56 -51.79 23.03
C GLY A 857 53.62 -50.37 23.63
N SER A 858 54.83 -49.79 23.71
CA SER A 858 55.04 -48.43 24.22
C SER A 858 54.62 -47.36 23.19
N LEU A 859 53.70 -46.47 23.58
CA LEU A 859 53.30 -45.29 22.82
C LEU A 859 53.77 -44.01 23.57
N PRO A 860 54.27 -42.96 22.87
CA PRO A 860 54.43 -42.84 21.43
C PRO A 860 55.60 -43.68 20.88
N LEU A 861 55.43 -44.17 19.65
CA LEU A 861 56.48 -44.72 18.82
C LEU A 861 57.53 -43.63 18.51
N SER A 862 58.78 -44.04 18.59
CA SER A 862 60.03 -43.34 18.36
C SER A 862 60.98 -44.31 17.66
N GLU A 863 62.09 -43.82 17.12
CA GLU A 863 63.10 -44.67 16.45
C GLU A 863 63.56 -45.83 17.34
N ASP A 864 63.69 -45.61 18.65
CA ASP A 864 64.23 -46.57 19.61
C ASP A 864 63.24 -47.66 20.07
N ASN A 865 61.94 -47.45 19.93
CA ASN A 865 60.90 -48.35 20.45
C ASN A 865 59.95 -48.92 19.38
N LEU A 866 60.30 -48.75 18.09
CA LEU A 866 59.55 -49.28 16.97
C LEU A 866 59.74 -50.80 16.85
N ASN A 867 58.83 -51.58 17.42
CA ASN A 867 58.84 -53.05 17.34
C ASN A 867 57.89 -53.56 16.22
N PRO A 868 58.40 -53.95 15.02
CA PRO A 868 57.57 -54.45 13.92
C PRO A 868 56.85 -55.76 14.23
N GLY A 869 57.40 -56.61 15.10
CA GLY A 869 56.77 -57.87 15.49
C GLY A 869 55.49 -57.62 16.30
N ALA A 870 55.56 -56.71 17.27
CA ALA A 870 54.39 -56.33 18.07
C ALA A 870 53.30 -55.62 17.23
N LEU A 871 53.70 -54.74 16.30
CA LEU A 871 52.77 -54.05 15.40
C LEU A 871 52.12 -54.99 14.39
N SER A 872 52.89 -55.93 13.81
CA SER A 872 52.35 -56.90 12.86
C SER A 872 51.39 -57.90 13.52
N MET A 873 51.68 -58.35 14.75
CA MET A 873 50.74 -59.15 15.54
C MET A 873 49.45 -58.38 15.85
N TYR A 874 49.57 -57.11 16.25
CA TYR A 874 48.41 -56.26 16.51
C TYR A 874 47.54 -56.02 15.27
N PHE A 875 48.15 -55.76 14.12
CA PHE A 875 47.44 -55.62 12.85
C PHE A 875 46.81 -56.93 12.38
N ALA A 876 47.46 -58.08 12.62
CA ALA A 876 46.89 -59.39 12.33
C ALA A 876 45.64 -59.68 13.16
N GLU A 877 45.66 -59.36 14.46
CA GLU A 877 44.50 -59.54 15.35
C GLU A 877 43.31 -58.66 14.91
N ILE A 878 43.55 -57.39 14.57
CA ILE A 878 42.51 -56.50 14.02
C ILE A 878 41.98 -57.05 12.68
N ARG A 879 42.88 -57.55 11.81
CA ARG A 879 42.51 -58.14 10.52
C ARG A 879 41.57 -59.34 10.69
N ASP A 880 41.81 -60.19 11.69
CA ASP A 880 40.95 -61.34 11.98
C ASP A 880 39.56 -60.91 12.45
N ILE A 881 39.47 -59.88 13.32
CA ILE A 881 38.21 -59.30 13.80
C ILE A 881 37.38 -58.80 12.62
N TYR A 882 37.94 -57.94 11.75
CA TYR A 882 37.21 -57.40 10.62
C TYR A 882 36.93 -58.43 9.52
N SER A 883 37.78 -59.44 9.37
CA SER A 883 37.49 -60.57 8.46
C SER A 883 36.34 -61.43 8.97
N ALA A 884 36.16 -61.56 10.28
CA ALA A 884 34.99 -62.22 10.86
C ALA A 884 33.71 -61.38 10.66
N ILE A 885 33.76 -60.07 10.96
CA ILE A 885 32.64 -59.13 10.73
C ILE A 885 32.21 -59.16 9.25
N GLN A 886 33.16 -59.07 8.32
CA GLN A 886 32.86 -59.09 6.89
C GLN A 886 32.21 -60.41 6.45
N ARG A 887 32.67 -61.55 6.94
CA ARG A 887 32.08 -62.86 6.63
C ARG A 887 30.64 -62.96 7.14
N GLU A 888 30.39 -62.51 8.36
CA GLU A 888 29.05 -62.55 8.95
C GLU A 888 28.09 -61.61 8.23
N ALA A 889 28.50 -60.36 7.97
CA ALA A 889 27.69 -59.40 7.25
C ALA A 889 27.38 -59.86 5.81
N ASN A 890 28.33 -60.49 5.11
CA ASN A 890 28.10 -61.08 3.79
C ASN A 890 27.11 -62.24 3.83
N ARG A 891 27.20 -63.14 4.83
CA ARG A 891 26.24 -64.25 5.00
C ARG A 891 24.81 -63.75 5.22
N GLU A 892 24.65 -62.75 6.09
CA GLU A 892 23.32 -62.18 6.32
C GLU A 892 22.81 -61.42 5.08
N LYS A 893 23.71 -60.77 4.34
CA LYS A 893 23.38 -60.12 3.06
C LYS A 893 22.89 -61.15 2.03
N GLU A 894 23.60 -62.26 1.86
CA GLU A 894 23.20 -63.39 1.00
C GLU A 894 21.84 -63.95 1.41
N ARG A 895 21.60 -64.15 2.71
CA ARG A 895 20.31 -64.58 3.24
C ARG A 895 19.16 -63.64 2.86
N ILE A 896 19.38 -62.32 2.94
CA ILE A 896 18.40 -61.32 2.50
C ILE A 896 18.19 -61.39 0.98
N TYR A 897 19.25 -61.56 0.18
CA TYR A 897 19.12 -61.76 -1.26
C TYR A 897 18.24 -62.97 -1.58
N GLU A 898 18.53 -64.13 -1.00
CA GLU A 898 17.77 -65.37 -1.21
C GLU A 898 16.30 -65.19 -0.79
N LYS A 899 16.05 -64.54 0.35
CA LYS A 899 14.70 -64.23 0.82
C LYS A 899 13.92 -63.39 -0.18
N ILE A 900 14.49 -62.31 -0.70
CA ILE A 900 13.81 -61.44 -1.67
C ILE A 900 13.61 -62.16 -3.00
N ILE A 901 14.57 -62.97 -3.45
CA ILE A 901 14.44 -63.78 -4.67
C ILE A 901 13.26 -64.74 -4.54
N ALA A 902 13.12 -65.42 -3.41
CA ALA A 902 12.00 -66.30 -3.11
C ALA A 902 10.66 -65.54 -3.07
N GLU A 903 10.61 -64.38 -2.40
CA GLU A 903 9.40 -63.55 -2.29
C GLU A 903 8.95 -62.93 -3.63
N LYS A 904 9.89 -62.62 -4.54
CA LYS A 904 9.60 -61.96 -5.82
C LYS A 904 9.38 -62.92 -6.99
N GLY A 905 9.58 -64.22 -6.80
CA GLY A 905 9.35 -65.24 -7.83
C GLY A 905 10.52 -65.50 -8.77
N GLY A 906 11.76 -65.32 -8.29
CA GLY A 906 12.98 -65.73 -9.00
C GLY A 906 14.00 -64.60 -9.27
N PRO A 907 15.19 -64.95 -9.82
CA PRO A 907 16.30 -64.00 -10.03
C PRO A 907 15.97 -62.84 -10.98
N GLU A 908 15.20 -63.08 -12.04
CA GLU A 908 14.79 -62.02 -12.98
C GLU A 908 13.88 -60.98 -12.31
N ALA A 909 12.95 -61.43 -11.47
CA ALA A 909 12.07 -60.54 -10.73
C ALA A 909 12.84 -59.69 -9.71
N PHE A 910 13.89 -60.25 -9.10
CA PHE A 910 14.83 -59.52 -8.26
C PHE A 910 15.61 -58.44 -9.03
N LEU A 911 16.14 -58.78 -10.22
CA LEU A 911 16.83 -57.81 -11.08
C LEU A 911 15.89 -56.68 -11.50
N ASN A 912 14.65 -57.00 -11.86
CA ASN A 912 13.61 -56.00 -12.15
C ASN A 912 13.29 -55.12 -10.93
N TYR A 913 13.29 -55.68 -9.72
CA TYR A 913 13.11 -54.93 -8.50
C TYR A 913 14.26 -53.94 -8.27
N ARG A 914 15.52 -54.37 -8.43
CA ARG A 914 16.68 -53.47 -8.40
C ARG A 914 16.58 -52.39 -9.48
N ASN A 915 16.27 -52.78 -10.70
CA ASN A 915 16.22 -51.91 -11.87
C ASN A 915 15.18 -50.80 -11.76
N ARG A 916 14.14 -50.98 -10.93
CA ARG A 916 13.06 -50.01 -10.68
C ARG A 916 13.37 -49.00 -9.58
N TYR A 917 14.27 -49.31 -8.64
CA TYR A 917 14.45 -48.50 -7.42
C TYR A 917 15.88 -48.02 -7.18
N ALA A 918 16.89 -48.75 -7.64
CA ALA A 918 18.29 -48.35 -7.54
C ALA A 918 18.75 -47.65 -8.83
N ASN A 919 19.78 -46.81 -8.72
CA ASN A 919 20.42 -46.13 -9.86
C ASN A 919 21.94 -46.19 -9.75
N GLN A 920 22.61 -46.59 -10.82
CA GLN A 920 24.04 -46.83 -10.83
C GLN A 920 24.84 -45.51 -10.73
N ALA A 921 24.51 -44.51 -11.55
CA ALA A 921 25.24 -43.24 -11.54
C ALA A 921 25.15 -42.51 -10.19
N LEU A 922 24.00 -42.56 -9.53
CA LEU A 922 23.85 -42.06 -8.16
C LEU A 922 24.69 -42.87 -7.16
N THR A 923 24.72 -44.19 -7.30
CA THR A 923 25.55 -45.07 -6.47
C THR A 923 27.02 -44.71 -6.61
N ASP A 924 27.52 -44.58 -7.84
CA ASP A 924 28.91 -44.21 -8.11
C ASP A 924 29.27 -42.81 -7.59
N LEU A 925 28.32 -41.88 -7.63
CA LEU A 925 28.49 -40.52 -7.10
C LEU A 925 28.69 -40.50 -5.57
N VAL A 926 27.81 -41.16 -4.82
CA VAL A 926 27.80 -41.12 -3.35
C VAL A 926 28.86 -42.05 -2.74
N THR A 927 29.21 -43.14 -3.42
CA THR A 927 30.30 -44.04 -3.01
C THR A 927 31.67 -43.57 -3.53
N GLN A 928 31.69 -42.66 -4.51
CA GLN A 928 32.92 -42.19 -5.16
C GLN A 928 33.79 -43.34 -5.67
N ARG A 929 33.14 -44.37 -6.25
CA ARG A 929 33.76 -45.63 -6.67
C ARG A 929 34.96 -45.42 -7.60
N ASN A 930 34.86 -44.44 -8.50
CA ASN A 930 35.89 -44.14 -9.50
C ASN A 930 37.05 -43.27 -9.00
N ARG A 931 37.07 -42.87 -7.71
CA ARG A 931 38.20 -42.09 -7.17
C ARG A 931 39.45 -42.97 -7.03
N VAL A 932 40.58 -42.50 -7.56
CA VAL A 932 41.90 -43.18 -7.50
C VAL A 932 42.44 -43.23 -6.07
N GLU A 933 42.49 -42.09 -5.38
CA GLU A 933 42.98 -42.00 -4.00
C GLU A 933 41.89 -42.43 -3.00
N LYS A 934 42.00 -43.65 -2.48
CA LYS A 934 41.09 -44.18 -1.43
C LYS A 934 41.49 -43.78 -0.02
N ILE A 935 42.75 -43.39 0.18
CA ILE A 935 43.34 -42.95 1.44
C ILE A 935 44.22 -41.73 1.19
N GLN A 936 44.17 -40.74 2.08
CA GLN A 936 44.95 -39.51 1.96
C GLN A 936 45.44 -39.05 3.34
N ILE A 937 46.68 -38.61 3.45
CA ILE A 937 47.23 -38.06 4.70
C ILE A 937 46.77 -36.60 4.84
N TYR A 938 46.15 -36.27 5.98
CA TYR A 938 45.70 -34.92 6.31
C TYR A 938 45.96 -34.60 7.79
N LYS A 939 46.72 -33.53 8.07
CA LYS A 939 47.06 -33.07 9.43
C LYS A 939 47.47 -34.23 10.35
N ASN A 940 48.47 -34.99 9.92
CA ASN A 940 49.05 -36.12 10.65
C ASN A 940 48.07 -37.27 10.96
N THR A 941 47.02 -37.44 10.15
CA THR A 941 46.08 -38.56 10.23
C THR A 941 45.75 -39.12 8.85
N LEU A 942 45.38 -40.41 8.79
CA LEU A 942 44.88 -41.06 7.59
C LEU A 942 43.38 -40.79 7.43
N LEU A 943 43.00 -40.12 6.35
CA LEU A 943 41.62 -39.82 6.04
C LEU A 943 41.05 -40.87 5.07
N ARG A 944 39.93 -41.49 5.47
CA ARG A 944 39.12 -42.37 4.62
C ARG A 944 38.49 -41.58 3.47
N ARG A 945 38.74 -42.00 2.23
CA ARG A 945 38.06 -41.52 1.01
C ARG A 945 37.29 -42.63 0.29
N TYR A 946 37.40 -43.86 0.78
CA TYR A 946 36.67 -45.02 0.28
C TYR A 946 35.21 -44.98 0.76
N GLU A 947 34.28 -44.96 -0.18
CA GLU A 947 32.82 -45.06 0.04
C GLU A 947 32.29 -44.16 1.16
N PRO A 948 32.36 -42.82 0.98
CA PRO A 948 32.07 -41.88 2.05
C PRO A 948 30.64 -41.99 2.59
N ILE A 949 29.67 -42.43 1.79
CA ILE A 949 28.29 -42.60 2.26
C ILE A 949 28.16 -43.61 3.42
N TYR A 950 29.03 -44.62 3.46
CA TYR A 950 29.08 -45.64 4.51
C TYR A 950 29.96 -45.24 5.71
N GLN A 951 30.58 -44.07 5.67
CA GLN A 951 31.40 -43.59 6.78
C GLN A 951 30.55 -42.80 7.78
N ILE A 952 30.67 -43.15 9.07
CA ILE A 952 30.15 -42.33 10.17
C ILE A 952 31.08 -41.13 10.39
N PRO A 953 30.56 -39.89 10.49
CA PRO A 953 31.41 -38.70 10.63
C PRO A 953 32.07 -38.59 12.02
N ASP A 954 33.35 -38.21 12.03
CA ASP A 954 34.12 -37.99 13.28
C ASP A 954 33.64 -36.77 14.09
N SER A 955 33.18 -35.73 13.41
CA SER A 955 32.92 -34.43 14.04
C SER A 955 31.60 -34.45 14.81
N ARG A 956 31.68 -34.09 16.10
CA ARG A 956 30.53 -34.04 17.04
C ARG A 956 29.70 -32.74 16.94
N LEU A 957 30.04 -31.84 16.02
CA LEU A 957 29.42 -30.51 15.87
C LEU A 957 28.40 -30.47 14.71
N GLY A 958 27.93 -31.61 14.20
CA GLY A 958 27.02 -31.69 13.06
C GLY A 958 27.67 -31.49 11.69
N ARG A 959 28.92 -31.00 11.62
CA ARG A 959 29.70 -30.94 10.37
C ARG A 959 30.22 -32.33 10.01
N ALA A 960 30.10 -32.69 8.74
CA ALA A 960 30.47 -34.00 8.22
C ALA A 960 31.10 -33.86 6.82
N HIS A 961 31.67 -34.95 6.31
CA HIS A 961 32.00 -35.07 4.88
C HIS A 961 30.73 -35.05 4.03
N PHE A 962 30.90 -34.76 2.74
CA PHE A 962 29.79 -34.70 1.80
C PHE A 962 29.27 -36.10 1.48
N TYR A 963 27.95 -36.24 1.37
CA TYR A 963 27.21 -37.50 1.19
C TYR A 963 27.20 -38.43 2.40
N ALA A 964 27.59 -37.97 3.59
CA ALA A 964 27.47 -38.80 4.80
C ALA A 964 26.00 -39.20 5.01
N ALA A 965 25.73 -40.48 5.28
CA ALA A 965 24.38 -40.97 5.55
C ALA A 965 23.81 -40.45 6.88
N TYR A 966 24.69 -40.18 7.84
CA TYR A 966 24.35 -39.67 9.16
C TYR A 966 25.16 -38.43 9.52
N LYS A 967 24.63 -37.63 10.43
CA LYS A 967 25.29 -36.47 11.05
C LYS A 967 25.35 -36.69 12.56
N ARG A 968 26.44 -36.26 13.20
CA ARG A 968 26.67 -36.48 14.64
C ARG A 968 26.63 -35.17 15.41
N ILE A 969 25.76 -35.07 16.41
CA ILE A 969 25.72 -33.95 17.37
C ILE A 969 25.95 -34.52 18.78
N GLY A 970 27.14 -34.31 19.34
CA GLY A 970 27.53 -34.93 20.61
C GLY A 970 27.44 -36.47 20.54
N PRO A 971 26.64 -37.13 21.40
CA PRO A 971 26.39 -38.57 21.33
C PRO A 971 25.32 -38.98 20.31
N TRP A 972 24.50 -38.04 19.82
CA TRP A 972 23.34 -38.35 18.97
C TRP A 972 23.75 -38.48 17.50
N ILE A 973 23.27 -39.55 16.86
CA ILE A 973 23.40 -39.79 15.42
C ILE A 973 22.04 -39.51 14.78
N ILE A 974 22.00 -38.58 13.82
CA ILE A 974 20.79 -38.10 13.16
C ILE A 974 20.90 -38.41 11.67
N ASP A 975 19.81 -38.90 11.08
CA ASP A 975 19.71 -39.08 9.64
C ASP A 975 19.98 -37.78 8.87
N THR A 976 20.75 -37.87 7.79
CA THR A 976 21.03 -36.71 6.93
C THR A 976 19.76 -36.07 6.37
N PHE A 977 18.70 -36.85 6.12
CA PHE A 977 17.40 -36.31 5.72
C PHE A 977 16.86 -35.29 6.73
N TRP A 978 16.68 -35.71 7.99
CA TRP A 978 16.12 -34.86 9.05
C TRP A 978 17.05 -33.70 9.43
N PHE A 979 18.37 -33.96 9.49
CA PHE A 979 19.35 -32.94 9.80
C PHE A 979 19.39 -31.83 8.74
N ASN A 980 19.46 -32.20 7.45
CA ASN A 980 19.51 -31.22 6.37
C ASN A 980 18.19 -30.46 6.24
N LEU A 981 17.05 -31.13 6.47
CA LEU A 981 15.74 -30.47 6.53
C LEU A 981 15.70 -29.43 7.65
N ALA A 982 16.16 -29.78 8.86
CA ALA A 982 16.26 -28.85 9.98
C ALA A 982 17.21 -27.67 9.67
N ALA A 983 18.33 -27.91 8.97
CA ALA A 983 19.23 -26.85 8.53
C ALA A 983 18.54 -25.87 7.58
N LEU A 984 17.77 -26.36 6.59
CA LEU A 984 16.97 -25.50 5.69
C LEU A 984 15.94 -24.65 6.46
N TRP A 985 15.26 -25.23 7.44
CA TRP A 985 14.31 -24.48 8.27
C TRP A 985 14.99 -23.49 9.22
N LEU A 986 16.22 -23.78 9.66
CA LEU A 986 17.04 -22.80 10.39
C LEU A 986 17.40 -21.61 9.50
N PHE A 987 17.78 -21.83 8.23
CA PHE A 987 17.96 -20.74 7.26
C PHE A 987 16.68 -19.93 7.08
N ALA A 988 15.53 -20.60 6.93
CA ALA A 988 14.24 -19.93 6.82
C ALA A 988 13.92 -19.07 8.06
N LEU A 989 14.22 -19.57 9.27
CA LEU A 989 14.03 -18.81 10.51
C LEU A 989 14.94 -17.57 10.55
N VAL A 990 16.23 -17.73 10.23
CA VAL A 990 17.19 -16.61 10.20
C VAL A 990 16.75 -15.56 9.18
N LEU A 991 16.39 -15.96 7.96
CA LEU A 991 15.92 -15.04 6.92
C LEU A 991 14.59 -14.36 7.26
N SER A 992 13.71 -15.04 8.02
CA SER A 992 12.48 -14.43 8.53
C SER A 992 12.78 -13.34 9.56
N ILE A 993 13.78 -13.56 10.43
CA ILE A 993 14.26 -12.56 11.40
C ILE A 993 14.91 -11.37 10.67
N THR A 994 15.75 -11.62 9.66
CA THR A 994 16.38 -10.52 8.88
C THR A 994 15.34 -9.70 8.14
N LEU A 995 14.28 -10.34 7.61
CA LEU A 995 13.17 -9.68 6.95
C LEU A 995 12.35 -8.82 7.92
N TYR A 996 12.06 -9.34 9.12
CA TYR A 996 11.32 -8.62 10.14
C TYR A 996 12.01 -7.31 10.52
N TYR A 997 13.33 -7.33 10.72
CA TYR A 997 14.12 -6.13 11.06
C TYR A 997 14.58 -5.30 9.85
N ASN A 998 14.28 -5.75 8.62
CA ASN A 998 14.79 -5.19 7.36
C ASN A 998 16.31 -4.97 7.35
N VAL A 999 17.07 -5.99 7.77
CA VAL A 999 18.54 -5.89 7.92
C VAL A 999 19.19 -5.56 6.57
N LEU A 1000 18.81 -6.25 5.50
CA LEU A 1000 19.36 -6.03 4.15
C LEU A 1000 19.09 -4.59 3.67
N GLY A 1001 17.86 -4.09 3.84
CA GLY A 1001 17.52 -2.71 3.46
C GLY A 1001 18.31 -1.67 4.25
N ARG A 1002 18.57 -1.90 5.54
CA ARG A 1002 19.43 -1.00 6.35
C ARG A 1002 20.87 -0.99 5.86
N ILE A 1003 21.41 -2.14 5.48
CA ILE A 1003 22.76 -2.26 4.91
C ILE A 1003 22.85 -1.50 3.58
N VAL A 1004 21.86 -1.67 2.69
CA VAL A 1004 21.81 -0.94 1.40
C VAL A 1004 21.76 0.57 1.63
N VAL A 1005 20.90 1.05 2.53
CA VAL A 1005 20.82 2.48 2.89
C VAL A 1005 22.13 2.99 3.49
N TYR A 1006 22.82 2.18 4.30
CA TYR A 1006 24.13 2.52 4.84
C TYR A 1006 25.17 2.70 3.72
N PHE A 1007 25.26 1.79 2.76
CA PHE A 1007 26.15 1.94 1.60
C PHE A 1007 25.78 3.12 0.70
N GLU A 1008 24.49 3.40 0.48
CA GLU A 1008 24.04 4.62 -0.20
C GLU A 1008 24.51 5.89 0.53
N SER A 1009 24.44 5.88 1.87
CA SER A 1009 24.84 7.03 2.69
C SER A 1009 26.35 7.31 2.61
N LEU A 1010 27.18 6.25 2.61
CA LEU A 1010 28.63 6.34 2.42
C LEU A 1010 28.98 6.91 1.03
N ASN A 1011 28.30 6.44 -0.02
CA ASN A 1011 28.54 6.93 -1.39
C ASN A 1011 28.13 8.41 -1.55
N ARG A 1012 27.02 8.84 -0.92
CA ARG A 1012 26.65 10.27 -0.86
C ARG A 1012 27.67 11.10 -0.10
N GLN A 1013 28.22 10.59 1.00
CA GLN A 1013 29.24 11.27 1.78
C GLN A 1013 30.55 11.42 0.98
N TYR A 1014 30.94 10.40 0.23
CA TYR A 1014 32.07 10.45 -0.69
C TYR A 1014 31.86 11.50 -1.82
N HIS A 1015 30.69 11.50 -2.46
CA HIS A 1015 30.34 12.50 -3.47
C HIS A 1015 30.30 13.93 -2.91
N PHE A 1016 29.84 14.10 -1.67
CA PHE A 1016 29.84 15.39 -0.98
C PHE A 1016 31.25 15.87 -0.63
N ILE A 1017 32.12 15.00 -0.10
CA ILE A 1017 33.52 15.34 0.16
C ILE A 1017 34.21 15.74 -1.15
N ARG A 1018 33.95 15.01 -2.24
CA ARG A 1018 34.48 15.32 -3.58
C ARG A 1018 33.94 16.63 -4.15
N SER A 1019 32.67 16.98 -3.90
CA SER A 1019 32.08 18.25 -4.36
C SER A 1019 32.58 19.44 -3.55
N GLN A 1020 32.75 19.29 -2.22
CA GLN A 1020 33.40 20.27 -1.35
C GLN A 1020 34.86 20.50 -1.75
N TRP A 1021 35.61 19.42 -2.06
CA TRP A 1021 36.96 19.51 -2.60
C TRP A 1021 37.01 20.25 -3.95
N LYS A 1022 36.06 19.98 -4.87
CA LYS A 1022 35.95 20.73 -6.13
C LYS A 1022 35.61 22.21 -5.91
N LEU A 1023 34.72 22.53 -4.98
CA LEU A 1023 34.35 23.91 -4.63
C LEU A 1023 35.51 24.67 -3.99
N GLN A 1024 36.25 24.04 -3.07
CA GLN A 1024 37.48 24.61 -2.51
C GLN A 1024 38.55 24.80 -3.58
N LYS A 1025 38.78 23.80 -4.45
CA LYS A 1025 39.72 23.91 -5.58
C LYS A 1025 39.35 25.05 -6.52
N ASN A 1026 38.05 25.23 -6.84
CA ASN A 1026 37.56 26.34 -7.66
C ASN A 1026 37.68 27.71 -6.96
N ARG A 1027 37.44 27.78 -5.64
CA ARG A 1027 37.67 29.02 -4.87
C ARG A 1027 39.16 29.37 -4.86
N TYR A 1028 40.04 28.38 -4.72
CA TYR A 1028 41.49 28.57 -4.73
C TYR A 1028 42.02 29.00 -6.09
N THR A 1029 41.58 28.37 -7.19
CA THR A 1029 41.94 28.79 -8.55
C THR A 1029 41.38 30.16 -8.92
N ASN A 1030 40.17 30.51 -8.49
CA ASN A 1030 39.63 31.86 -8.69
C ASN A 1030 40.38 32.92 -7.86
N ARG A 1031 40.85 32.58 -6.65
CA ARG A 1031 41.74 33.45 -5.85
C ARG A 1031 43.08 33.67 -6.56
N LEU A 1032 43.69 32.59 -7.06
CA LEU A 1032 44.94 32.67 -7.83
C LEU A 1032 44.78 33.49 -9.12
N LYS A 1033 43.68 33.34 -9.86
CA LYS A 1033 43.38 34.19 -11.02
C LYS A 1033 43.22 35.66 -10.63
N LYS A 1034 42.53 35.98 -9.54
CA LYS A 1034 42.42 37.37 -9.02
C LYS A 1034 43.77 37.96 -8.65
N ILE A 1035 44.65 37.19 -8.01
CA ILE A 1035 46.01 37.62 -7.65
C ILE A 1035 46.85 37.85 -8.91
N ARG A 1036 46.75 36.96 -9.92
CA ARG A 1036 47.45 37.10 -11.21
C ARG A 1036 46.97 38.32 -12.00
N ILE A 1037 45.67 38.64 -11.97
CA ILE A 1037 45.12 39.84 -12.58
C ILE A 1037 45.62 41.10 -11.84
N GLN A 1038 45.62 41.11 -10.50
CA GLN A 1038 46.16 42.23 -9.72
C GLN A 1038 47.67 42.44 -9.92
N HIS A 1039 48.45 41.37 -10.11
CA HIS A 1039 49.88 41.47 -10.41
C HIS A 1039 50.15 41.83 -11.88
N GLY A 1040 49.30 41.41 -12.82
CA GLY A 1040 49.39 41.82 -14.22
C GLY A 1040 49.08 43.31 -14.42
N VAL A 1041 48.11 43.85 -13.68
CA VAL A 1041 47.79 45.29 -13.71
C VAL A 1041 48.93 46.13 -13.11
N ARG A 1042 49.69 45.62 -12.13
CA ARG A 1042 50.88 46.31 -11.59
C ARG A 1042 52.12 46.30 -12.50
N ARG A 1043 52.12 45.54 -13.61
CA ARG A 1043 53.20 45.55 -14.62
C ARG A 1043 52.88 46.42 -15.84
N ILE A 1044 51.66 46.97 -15.92
CA ILE A 1044 51.17 47.80 -17.04
C ILE A 1044 51.03 49.28 -16.59
N PHE A 1045 51.38 49.60 -15.35
CA PHE A 1045 51.51 50.97 -14.84
C PHE A 1045 52.97 51.30 -14.54
#